data_AF-A0A6B2E838-F1
#
_entry.id   AF-A0A6B2E838-F1
#
_cell.length_a   1.000
_cell.length_b   1.000
_cell.length_c   1.000
_cell.angle_alpha   90.00
_cell.angle_beta   90.00
_cell.angle_gamma   90.00
#
_symmetry.space_group_name_H-M   'P 1'
#
loop_
_entity.id
_entity.type
_entity.pdbx_description
1 polymer ?
#
loop_
_entity_poly.entity_id
_entity_poly.type
_entity_poly.pdbx_seq_one_letter_code
_entity_poly.pdbx_strand_id
1 'polypeptide(L)'
;MDSDKIKEYIGELSSDGDKKAIYRNLIKIRADVVKTREGIEIFHEHGGLKPLVELIKKPNEKIIDVSLSILGNCCTVEKCAKKAGELGVVAPLILLLRTITNDSIQCRTCRILGNIAADDDIAKQIYDRGVSSILMTIIDETKPIPTLVMAVRLVTKMWKIISFQIEARRNGIIRRMMMIVIKYSRNETNVGASTSAEATEEDMLTKMHPNREFRESTRKSFKSMIKRMENARSDIFDYAMLGKEQPESAPKDDFVAPMEADKCDLISGILRCLQIVVKNNGSLISDYIHADGSGYKCLVALGRSGGQFRGPVLSILSSLVFTYSTREDIGCANAVSMASELLQRNNPNDAENCLSALEIRCCVNLICLLAEDSCNRAKIRHGGALKQLLQRFRETECRQERDMIMYGFTFFCYDQMSICLLVREGLIGALIKRLTEELADAVVDHVPIEKGPEIKVTKRKKFAESDIAHLMKRLRSKSPKPSHFSEPGSPGSSSGFGSLYANHGSPSSFCSISPKSNSPRSTDLDSDDESVNYSPVCSDNEEEIKQPVVRTEERRDVEHEGLSHLCDDDSQNSFQAGTLTNILDENSQEAALLDAVVTKELQSEGTEKSTIKRILLLLRDMPLRLPHAPELAKLESLSVLLKTCRFISNPHAYCNKILYFIVQDTKNFVPLLQHDFIIDIYRLRHTGYDHVDCQSCAEMKTISTSILGGLSAIAESGYGRGELAHYLLTGEREMRKHVAILTIFIIRDRKFLYTFLVDHSALYTVMEIILTDDKALGEKACLGITALAENLNICDGQVDDKTENRSYDEDNYATGDDGVISFVVKDNERVDFSENILKECSDVFKSMLTSQFKESINKEIHIADVSVAGIKYFLNLLVLSRSDSLECVPLAFEMAPALEAYELSMRYMLSEIEAALLGVIRKVISEKSVLNVFEWAMNNNNRQLLEISVYYYLSSDICGKKKLSMFREADLSEYGNQWNQLMLDTIVDKCVASMEVA
;
A
#
# COMPACT_ATOMS: atom_id res chain seq x y z
N MET A 1 24.47 36.65 -52.87
CA MET A 1 25.94 36.75 -52.79
C MET A 1 26.51 36.35 -54.12
N ASP A 2 27.59 37.01 -54.56
CA ASP A 2 28.20 36.77 -55.87
C ASP A 2 29.11 35.52 -55.78
N SER A 3 28.67 34.41 -56.36
CA SER A 3 29.34 33.10 -56.27
C SER A 3 30.79 33.15 -56.78
N ASP A 4 31.04 33.97 -57.79
CA ASP A 4 32.36 34.10 -58.39
C ASP A 4 33.35 34.86 -57.48
N LYS A 5 32.86 35.81 -56.67
CA LYS A 5 33.68 36.47 -55.64
C LYS A 5 34.07 35.53 -54.51
N ILE A 6 33.20 34.57 -54.16
CA ILE A 6 33.51 33.57 -53.14
C ILE A 6 34.60 32.61 -53.65
N LYS A 7 34.52 32.19 -54.92
CA LYS A 7 35.60 31.40 -55.57
C LYS A 7 36.92 32.17 -55.62
N GLU A 8 36.88 33.46 -55.96
CA GLU A 8 38.07 34.33 -55.95
C GLU A 8 38.69 34.37 -54.54
N TYR A 9 37.88 34.65 -53.51
CA TYR A 9 38.37 34.65 -52.13
C TYR A 9 38.94 33.30 -51.69
N ILE A 10 38.35 32.17 -52.09
CA ILE A 10 38.86 30.82 -51.77
C ILE A 10 40.19 30.55 -52.51
N GLY A 11 40.29 30.93 -53.79
CA GLY A 11 41.50 30.76 -54.59
C GLY A 11 42.70 31.54 -54.02
N GLU A 12 42.45 32.70 -53.41
CA GLU A 12 43.44 33.54 -52.76
C GLU A 12 43.83 33.07 -51.33
N LEU A 13 43.25 31.97 -50.83
CA LEU A 13 43.63 31.34 -49.55
C LEU A 13 44.74 30.27 -49.69
N SER A 14 45.49 30.27 -50.79
CA SER A 14 46.57 29.30 -50.99
C SER A 14 47.61 29.38 -49.85
N SER A 15 48.08 28.21 -49.39
CA SER A 15 48.96 28.08 -48.22
C SER A 15 50.32 28.76 -48.37
N ASP A 16 50.70 29.12 -49.60
CA ASP A 16 51.99 29.71 -49.97
C ASP A 16 51.88 31.21 -50.30
N GLY A 17 50.70 31.82 -50.11
CA GLY A 17 50.45 33.25 -50.36
C GLY A 17 51.03 34.20 -49.31
N ASP A 18 51.04 35.50 -49.61
CA ASP A 18 51.43 36.54 -48.66
C ASP A 18 50.54 36.52 -47.41
N LYS A 19 51.14 36.43 -46.23
CA LYS A 19 50.46 36.40 -44.92
C LYS A 19 49.49 37.57 -44.74
N LYS A 20 49.82 38.77 -45.26
CA LYS A 20 48.93 39.94 -45.17
C LYS A 20 47.74 39.84 -46.14
N ALA A 21 47.92 39.23 -47.31
CA ALA A 21 46.84 38.98 -48.25
C ALA A 21 45.88 37.92 -47.71
N ILE A 22 46.40 36.78 -47.25
CA ILE A 22 45.61 35.71 -46.62
C ILE A 22 44.77 36.25 -45.46
N TYR A 23 45.38 37.04 -44.56
CA TYR A 23 44.66 37.63 -43.43
C TYR A 23 43.55 38.58 -43.85
N ARG A 24 43.77 39.44 -44.86
CA ARG A 24 42.73 40.34 -45.39
C ARG A 24 41.56 39.56 -45.99
N ASN A 25 41.85 38.49 -46.72
CA ASN A 25 40.81 37.67 -47.36
C ASN A 25 40.01 36.86 -46.34
N LEU A 26 40.66 36.31 -45.32
CA LEU A 26 39.96 35.67 -44.20
C LEU A 26 39.01 36.66 -43.48
N ILE A 27 39.41 37.91 -43.28
CA ILE A 27 38.53 38.93 -42.71
C ILE A 27 37.30 39.16 -43.59
N LYS A 28 37.47 39.29 -44.91
CA LYS A 28 36.36 39.43 -45.86
C LYS A 28 35.42 38.23 -45.83
N ILE A 29 35.96 37.00 -45.88
CA ILE A 29 35.16 35.78 -45.79
C ILE A 29 34.36 35.74 -44.49
N ARG A 30 34.99 36.05 -43.35
CA ARG A 30 34.32 36.12 -42.05
C ARG A 30 33.20 37.18 -42.02
N ALA A 31 33.44 38.34 -42.62
CA ALA A 31 32.52 39.47 -42.57
C ALA A 31 31.37 39.36 -43.58
N ASP A 32 31.61 38.78 -44.75
CA ASP A 32 30.73 38.92 -45.90
C ASP A 32 30.18 37.58 -46.40
N VAL A 33 30.74 36.45 -45.98
CA VAL A 33 30.36 35.11 -46.51
C VAL A 33 29.74 34.25 -45.41
N VAL A 34 30.47 33.98 -44.32
CA VAL A 34 30.03 33.01 -43.29
C VAL A 34 29.16 33.60 -42.18
N LYS A 35 28.41 34.66 -42.48
CA LYS A 35 27.41 35.27 -41.58
C LYS A 35 26.02 34.67 -41.75
N THR A 36 25.67 34.23 -42.95
CA THR A 36 24.36 33.64 -43.25
C THR A 36 24.51 32.16 -43.58
N ARG A 37 23.42 31.40 -43.41
CA ARG A 37 23.40 29.97 -43.70
C ARG A 37 23.68 29.71 -45.18
N GLU A 38 23.07 30.49 -46.07
CA GLU A 38 23.25 30.37 -47.52
C GLU A 38 24.72 30.65 -47.91
N GLY A 39 25.35 31.63 -47.29
CA GLY A 39 26.76 31.94 -47.53
C GLY A 39 27.70 30.84 -47.05
N ILE A 40 27.39 30.17 -45.93
CA ILE A 40 28.12 29.00 -45.45
C ILE A 40 27.98 27.82 -46.44
N GLU A 41 26.77 27.56 -46.94
CA GLU A 41 26.50 26.48 -47.88
C GLU A 41 27.25 26.70 -49.22
N ILE A 42 27.18 27.91 -49.79
CA ILE A 42 27.93 28.26 -51.01
C ILE A 42 29.44 28.16 -50.77
N PHE A 43 29.95 28.63 -49.63
CA PHE A 43 31.36 28.51 -49.29
C PHE A 43 31.83 27.05 -49.19
N HIS A 44 30.98 26.18 -48.65
CA HIS A 44 31.23 24.75 -48.56
C HIS A 44 31.21 24.06 -49.93
N GLU A 45 30.23 24.34 -50.78
CA GLU A 45 30.11 23.79 -52.15
C GLU A 45 31.34 24.09 -53.00
N HIS A 46 31.94 25.27 -52.82
CA HIS A 46 33.16 25.68 -53.51
C HIS A 46 34.46 25.18 -52.86
N GLY A 47 34.37 24.26 -51.88
CA GLY A 47 35.53 23.63 -51.25
C GLY A 47 36.28 24.51 -50.25
N GLY A 48 35.67 25.61 -49.78
CA GLY A 48 36.31 26.61 -48.92
C GLY A 48 36.78 26.09 -47.55
N LEU A 49 36.28 24.93 -47.08
CA LEU A 49 36.71 24.31 -45.83
C LEU A 49 38.15 23.78 -45.89
N LYS A 50 38.58 23.24 -47.04
CA LYS A 50 39.91 22.61 -47.17
C LYS A 50 41.06 23.60 -46.94
N PRO A 51 41.07 24.79 -47.57
CA PRO A 51 42.08 25.82 -47.27
C PRO A 51 42.13 26.21 -45.79
N LEU A 52 40.98 26.31 -45.11
CA LEU A 52 40.96 26.66 -43.69
C LEU A 52 41.60 25.58 -42.82
N VAL A 53 41.37 24.29 -43.11
CA VAL A 53 42.01 23.16 -42.40
C VAL A 53 43.53 23.14 -42.62
N GLU A 54 44.02 23.55 -43.79
CA GLU A 54 45.47 23.67 -44.04
C GLU A 54 46.09 24.88 -43.34
N LEU A 55 45.37 26.02 -43.29
CA LEU A 55 45.86 27.25 -42.67
C LEU A 55 46.03 27.10 -41.14
N ILE A 56 45.15 26.36 -40.46
CA ILE A 56 45.26 26.13 -39.01
C ILE A 56 46.45 25.25 -38.61
N LYS A 57 47.07 24.51 -39.56
CA LYS A 57 48.29 23.71 -39.31
C LYS A 57 49.56 24.56 -39.28
N LYS A 58 49.51 25.81 -39.76
CA LYS A 58 50.68 26.69 -39.89
C LYS A 58 50.84 27.59 -38.66
N PRO A 59 52.06 27.89 -38.19
CA PRO A 59 52.30 28.65 -36.96
C PRO A 59 52.10 30.16 -37.17
N ASN A 60 50.86 30.62 -37.31
CA ASN A 60 50.51 32.04 -37.32
C ASN A 60 49.21 32.27 -36.55
N GLU A 61 49.33 32.68 -35.28
CA GLU A 61 48.19 32.85 -34.38
C GLU A 61 47.08 33.75 -34.94
N LYS A 62 47.43 34.84 -35.64
CA LYS A 62 46.41 35.74 -36.23
C LYS A 62 45.63 35.07 -37.36
N ILE A 63 46.30 34.29 -38.20
CA ILE A 63 45.65 33.54 -39.28
C ILE A 63 44.83 32.39 -38.69
N ILE A 64 45.42 31.62 -37.77
CA ILE A 64 44.74 30.53 -37.04
C ILE A 64 43.45 31.06 -36.41
N ASP A 65 43.53 32.15 -35.66
CA ASP A 65 42.40 32.68 -34.90
C ASP A 65 41.22 33.09 -35.82
N VAL A 66 41.49 33.76 -36.95
CA VAL A 66 40.45 34.11 -37.93
C VAL A 66 39.95 32.88 -38.68
N SER A 67 40.83 31.95 -39.07
CA SER A 67 40.45 30.68 -39.70
C SER A 67 39.54 29.84 -38.80
N LEU A 68 39.84 29.74 -37.51
CA LEU A 68 38.99 29.07 -36.51
C LEU A 68 37.66 29.79 -36.33
N SER A 69 37.64 31.13 -36.40
CA SER A 69 36.38 31.88 -36.35
C SER A 69 35.47 31.55 -37.54
N ILE A 70 36.03 31.41 -38.75
CA ILE A 70 35.28 31.05 -39.95
C ILE A 70 34.83 29.59 -39.87
N LEU A 71 35.74 28.67 -39.56
CA LEU A 71 35.43 27.24 -39.37
C LEU A 71 34.36 27.02 -38.30
N GLY A 72 34.42 27.77 -37.19
CA GLY A 72 33.44 27.69 -36.12
C GLY A 72 32.04 28.16 -36.52
N ASN A 73 31.93 29.08 -37.48
CA ASN A 73 30.65 29.44 -38.10
C ASN A 73 30.21 28.36 -39.09
N CYS A 74 31.10 27.88 -39.95
CA CYS A 74 30.75 26.80 -40.88
C CYS A 74 30.26 25.54 -40.17
N CYS A 75 30.91 25.15 -39.07
CA CYS A 75 30.55 23.95 -38.31
C CYS A 75 29.25 24.08 -37.51
N THR A 76 28.53 25.21 -37.55
CA THR A 76 27.14 25.23 -37.05
C THR A 76 26.17 24.54 -38.00
N VAL A 77 26.57 24.32 -39.26
CA VAL A 77 25.83 23.55 -40.27
C VAL A 77 26.36 22.11 -40.29
N GLU A 78 25.46 21.14 -40.11
CA GLU A 78 25.80 19.71 -39.97
C GLU A 78 26.63 19.16 -41.14
N LYS A 79 26.23 19.44 -42.39
CA LYS A 79 26.98 19.04 -43.60
C LYS A 79 28.43 19.55 -43.59
N CYS A 80 28.61 20.81 -43.17
CA CYS A 80 29.93 21.42 -43.09
C CYS A 80 30.77 20.85 -41.94
N ALA A 81 30.15 20.59 -40.79
CA ALA A 81 30.79 19.95 -39.64
C ALA A 81 31.31 18.54 -39.99
N LYS A 82 30.47 17.72 -40.63
CA LYS A 82 30.85 16.40 -41.13
C LYS A 82 31.99 16.49 -42.15
N LYS A 83 31.88 17.42 -43.12
CA LYS A 83 32.95 17.60 -44.11
C LYS A 83 34.27 18.05 -43.49
N ALA A 84 34.25 18.93 -42.51
CA ALA A 84 35.44 19.34 -41.78
C ALA A 84 36.10 18.14 -41.07
N GLY A 85 35.28 17.26 -40.48
CA GLY A 85 35.73 15.96 -39.94
C GLY A 85 36.45 15.09 -40.97
N GLU A 86 35.83 14.88 -42.15
CA GLU A 86 36.43 14.11 -43.26
C GLU A 86 37.75 14.70 -43.76
N LEU A 87 37.91 16.03 -43.70
CA LEU A 87 39.14 16.72 -44.06
C LEU A 87 40.24 16.59 -42.98
N GLY A 88 39.99 15.85 -41.89
CA GLY A 88 40.96 15.57 -40.84
C GLY A 88 41.20 16.74 -39.88
N VAL A 89 40.22 17.63 -39.68
CA VAL A 89 40.35 18.83 -38.84
C VAL A 89 40.62 18.51 -37.36
N VAL A 90 40.23 17.33 -36.87
CA VAL A 90 40.35 16.94 -35.46
C VAL A 90 41.79 16.98 -34.96
N ALA A 91 42.74 16.41 -35.72
CA ALA A 91 44.13 16.32 -35.26
C ALA A 91 44.80 17.71 -35.11
N PRO A 92 44.67 18.64 -36.07
CA PRO A 92 45.10 20.03 -35.90
C PRO A 92 44.45 20.70 -34.69
N LEU A 93 43.15 20.57 -34.48
CA LEU A 93 42.44 21.23 -33.37
C LEU A 93 42.93 20.73 -32.00
N ILE A 94 43.12 19.42 -31.83
CA ILE A 94 43.66 18.87 -30.58
C ILE A 94 45.10 19.33 -30.34
N LEU A 95 45.92 19.42 -31.40
CA LEU A 95 47.28 19.94 -31.29
C LEU A 95 47.27 21.40 -30.83
N LEU A 96 46.39 22.24 -31.38
CA LEU A 96 46.25 23.64 -30.99
C LEU A 96 45.86 23.79 -29.51
N LEU A 97 44.92 22.99 -29.01
CA LEU A 97 44.56 23.03 -27.58
C LEU A 97 45.72 22.63 -26.66
N ARG A 98 46.62 21.75 -27.13
CA ARG A 98 47.77 21.26 -26.35
C ARG A 98 48.94 22.25 -26.36
N THR A 99 49.14 22.98 -27.45
CA THR A 99 50.33 23.82 -27.66
C THR A 99 50.08 25.31 -27.45
N ILE A 100 48.86 25.79 -27.69
CA ILE A 100 48.51 27.21 -27.61
C ILE A 100 47.67 27.49 -26.36
N THR A 101 48.14 28.43 -25.54
CA THR A 101 47.49 28.87 -24.29
C THR A 101 46.58 30.09 -24.48
N ASN A 102 46.56 30.69 -25.68
CA ASN A 102 45.71 31.83 -26.02
C ASN A 102 44.22 31.48 -25.90
N ASP A 103 43.50 32.19 -25.03
CA ASP A 103 42.12 31.88 -24.68
C ASP A 103 41.15 32.03 -25.86
N SER A 104 41.39 32.95 -26.80
CA SER A 104 40.53 33.12 -27.98
C SER A 104 40.62 31.90 -28.91
N ILE A 105 41.84 31.41 -29.12
CA ILE A 105 42.10 30.21 -29.91
C ILE A 105 41.52 28.98 -29.20
N GLN A 106 41.73 28.83 -27.90
CA GLN A 106 41.17 27.72 -27.12
C GLN A 106 39.63 27.72 -27.15
N CYS A 107 38.99 28.88 -26.94
CA CYS A 107 37.54 29.05 -27.03
C CYS A 107 36.99 28.61 -28.39
N ARG A 108 37.55 29.13 -29.49
CA ARG A 108 37.09 28.80 -30.85
C ARG A 108 37.34 27.35 -31.20
N THR A 109 38.46 26.78 -30.73
CA THR A 109 38.79 25.37 -30.94
C THR A 109 37.81 24.45 -30.20
N CYS A 110 37.53 24.72 -28.92
CA CYS A 110 36.50 24.00 -28.15
C CYS A 110 35.12 24.10 -28.79
N ARG A 111 34.75 25.28 -29.31
CA ARG A 111 33.49 25.48 -30.06
C ARG A 111 33.41 24.59 -31.29
N ILE A 112 34.46 24.54 -32.12
CA ILE A 112 34.48 23.70 -33.33
C ILE A 112 34.39 22.23 -32.94
N LEU A 113 35.23 21.77 -32.01
CA LEU A 113 35.23 20.39 -31.52
C LEU A 113 33.85 20.00 -30.98
N GLY A 114 33.19 20.87 -30.19
CA GLY A 114 31.86 20.61 -29.65
C GLY A 114 30.77 20.55 -30.72
N ASN A 115 30.93 21.28 -31.82
CA ASN A 115 30.00 21.21 -32.95
C ASN A 115 30.18 19.93 -33.77
N ILE A 116 31.42 19.56 -34.10
CA ILE A 116 31.70 18.36 -34.92
C ILE A 116 31.52 17.05 -34.12
N ALA A 117 31.63 17.10 -32.78
CA ALA A 117 31.36 15.96 -31.90
C ALA A 117 29.88 15.52 -31.87
N ALA A 118 28.99 16.19 -32.62
CA ALA A 118 27.64 15.69 -32.85
C ALA A 118 27.66 14.32 -33.56
N ASP A 119 28.62 14.09 -34.46
CA ASP A 119 28.88 12.80 -35.11
C ASP A 119 29.65 11.86 -34.16
N ASP A 120 29.23 10.58 -34.09
CA ASP A 120 29.78 9.61 -33.14
C ASP A 120 31.21 9.17 -33.49
N ASP A 121 31.53 9.02 -34.77
CA ASP A 121 32.87 8.63 -35.22
C ASP A 121 33.87 9.76 -34.99
N ILE A 122 33.47 11.00 -35.28
CA ILE A 122 34.30 12.18 -34.99
C ILE A 122 34.49 12.33 -33.47
N ALA A 123 33.45 12.15 -32.67
CA ALA A 123 33.56 12.21 -31.22
C ALA A 123 34.55 11.14 -30.70
N LYS A 124 34.53 9.93 -31.24
CA LYS A 124 35.51 8.89 -30.91
C LYS A 124 36.94 9.30 -31.27
N GLN A 125 37.15 9.87 -32.45
CA GLN A 125 38.46 10.41 -32.85
C GLN A 125 38.95 11.54 -31.94
N ILE A 126 38.04 12.38 -31.44
CA ILE A 126 38.36 13.43 -30.47
C ILE A 126 38.82 12.80 -29.14
N TYR A 127 38.10 11.77 -28.66
CA TYR A 127 38.47 11.03 -27.45
C TYR A 127 39.82 10.35 -27.58
N ASP A 128 40.06 9.58 -28.65
CA ASP A 128 41.29 8.80 -28.88
C ASP A 128 42.56 9.67 -28.91
N ARG A 129 42.42 10.98 -29.13
CA ARG A 129 43.52 11.96 -29.12
C ARG A 129 43.77 12.62 -27.75
N GLY A 130 43.10 12.16 -26.70
CA GLY A 130 43.34 12.55 -25.31
C GLY A 130 42.69 13.88 -24.90
N VAL A 131 41.52 14.22 -25.46
CA VAL A 131 40.81 15.49 -25.17
C VAL A 131 40.48 15.66 -23.69
N SER A 132 40.29 14.57 -22.93
CA SER A 132 39.91 14.62 -21.51
C SER A 132 40.98 15.30 -20.66
N SER A 133 42.24 14.87 -20.78
CA SER A 133 43.38 15.52 -20.10
C SER A 133 43.51 17.01 -20.45
N ILE A 134 43.26 17.37 -21.71
CA ILE A 134 43.32 18.75 -22.19
C ILE A 134 42.18 19.58 -21.57
N LEU A 135 40.95 19.06 -21.57
CA LEU A 135 39.80 19.74 -20.97
C LEU A 135 39.99 20.01 -19.48
N MET A 136 40.67 19.11 -18.77
CA MET A 136 41.00 19.33 -17.37
C MET A 136 41.93 20.54 -17.13
N THR A 137 42.76 20.90 -18.12
CA THR A 137 43.60 22.11 -18.05
C THR A 137 42.89 23.38 -18.51
N ILE A 138 41.87 23.25 -19.36
CA ILE A 138 41.09 24.39 -19.89
C ILE A 138 39.94 24.77 -18.96
N ILE A 139 39.32 23.80 -18.28
CA ILE A 139 38.27 24.06 -17.30
C ILE A 139 38.95 24.52 -16.01
N ASP A 140 39.49 25.72 -16.02
CA ASP A 140 40.15 26.33 -14.88
C ASP A 140 39.52 27.70 -14.59
N GLU A 141 39.34 28.03 -13.33
CA GLU A 141 38.71 29.27 -12.89
C GLU A 141 39.47 30.54 -13.32
N THR A 142 40.74 30.42 -13.73
CA THR A 142 41.50 31.55 -14.28
C THR A 142 41.17 31.84 -15.75
N LYS A 143 40.45 30.94 -16.43
CA LYS A 143 40.12 31.09 -17.85
C LYS A 143 38.94 32.04 -18.06
N PRO A 144 38.90 32.77 -19.19
CA PRO A 144 37.77 33.61 -19.54
C PRO A 144 36.47 32.80 -19.62
N ILE A 145 35.37 33.38 -19.13
CA ILE A 145 34.04 32.76 -19.11
C ILE A 145 33.65 32.19 -20.50
N PRO A 146 33.82 32.89 -21.64
CA PRO A 146 33.47 32.34 -22.94
C PRO A 146 34.22 31.03 -23.28
N THR A 147 35.49 30.94 -22.88
CA THR A 147 36.30 29.73 -23.05
C THR A 147 35.75 28.57 -22.22
N LEU A 148 35.40 28.85 -20.95
CA LEU A 148 34.79 27.87 -20.06
C LEU A 148 33.45 27.37 -20.57
N VAL A 149 32.57 28.26 -21.06
CA VAL A 149 31.27 27.88 -21.63
C VAL A 149 31.45 26.93 -22.82
N MET A 150 32.39 27.21 -23.73
CA MET A 150 32.66 26.35 -24.87
C MET A 150 33.32 25.02 -24.47
N ALA A 151 34.20 25.03 -23.46
CA ALA A 151 34.82 23.82 -22.94
C ALA A 151 33.78 22.91 -22.26
N VAL A 152 32.89 23.47 -21.44
CA VAL A 152 31.77 22.74 -20.81
C VAL A 152 30.83 22.18 -21.87
N ARG A 153 30.50 22.95 -22.93
CA ARG A 153 29.71 22.44 -24.05
C ARG A 153 30.36 21.24 -24.74
N LEU A 154 31.68 21.26 -24.91
CA LEU A 154 32.43 20.12 -25.45
C LEU A 154 32.35 18.91 -24.51
N VAL A 155 32.53 19.09 -23.19
CA VAL A 155 32.33 18.01 -22.19
C VAL A 155 30.94 17.40 -22.33
N THR A 156 29.89 18.23 -22.41
CA THR A 156 28.50 17.76 -22.59
C THR A 156 28.34 16.91 -23.85
N LYS A 157 28.91 17.33 -24.98
CA LYS A 157 28.82 16.59 -26.24
C LYS A 157 29.63 15.30 -26.24
N MET A 158 30.75 15.28 -25.54
CA MET A 158 31.60 14.09 -25.40
C MET A 158 31.04 13.07 -24.40
N TRP A 159 30.08 13.47 -23.55
CA TRP A 159 29.52 12.62 -22.50
C TRP A 159 28.82 11.36 -23.03
N LYS A 160 28.40 11.33 -24.31
CA LYS A 160 27.85 10.12 -24.94
C LYS A 160 28.86 8.97 -25.07
N ILE A 161 30.16 9.23 -24.97
CA ILE A 161 31.22 8.21 -25.05
C ILE A 161 31.54 7.67 -23.66
N ILE A 162 31.27 6.38 -23.43
CA ILE A 162 31.49 5.70 -22.13
C ILE A 162 32.95 5.84 -21.66
N SER A 163 33.92 5.65 -22.56
CA SER A 163 35.34 5.77 -22.22
C SER A 163 35.72 7.18 -21.77
N PHE A 164 35.14 8.21 -22.39
CA PHE A 164 35.31 9.60 -21.96
C PHE A 164 34.69 9.83 -20.58
N GLN A 165 33.51 9.26 -20.28
CA GLN A 165 32.90 9.39 -18.95
C GLN A 165 33.83 8.86 -17.84
N ILE A 166 34.43 7.69 -18.05
CA ILE A 166 35.34 7.06 -17.08
C ILE A 166 36.57 7.94 -16.86
N GLU A 167 37.19 8.43 -17.95
CA GLU A 167 38.39 9.26 -17.87
C GLU A 167 38.09 10.65 -17.28
N ALA A 168 36.99 11.28 -17.68
CA ALA A 168 36.57 12.59 -17.18
C ALA A 168 36.30 12.58 -15.66
N ARG A 169 35.74 11.47 -15.14
CA ARG A 169 35.61 11.26 -13.69
C ARG A 169 36.99 11.15 -13.03
N ARG A 170 37.84 10.23 -13.51
CA ARG A 170 39.19 10.00 -12.95
C ARG A 170 40.06 11.26 -12.95
N ASN A 171 39.97 12.07 -14.00
CA ASN A 171 40.73 13.32 -14.12
C ASN A 171 40.13 14.47 -13.29
N GLY A 172 38.95 14.30 -12.68
CA GLY A 172 38.34 15.30 -11.80
C GLY A 172 37.63 16.45 -12.53
N ILE A 173 37.23 16.28 -13.80
CA ILE A 173 36.55 17.32 -14.58
C ILE A 173 35.26 17.78 -13.88
N ILE A 174 34.46 16.83 -13.37
CA ILE A 174 33.20 17.13 -12.66
C ILE A 174 33.48 17.97 -11.41
N ARG A 175 34.45 17.56 -10.59
CA ARG A 175 34.85 18.30 -9.37
C ARG A 175 35.27 19.71 -9.71
N ARG A 176 36.06 19.88 -10.78
CA ARG A 176 36.53 21.19 -11.24
C ARG A 176 35.39 22.09 -11.70
N MET A 177 34.43 21.56 -12.45
CA MET A 177 33.21 22.29 -12.82
C MET A 177 32.42 22.73 -11.59
N MET A 178 32.29 21.86 -10.58
CA MET A 178 31.61 22.22 -9.33
C MET A 178 32.36 23.27 -8.51
N MET A 179 33.70 23.23 -8.45
CA MET A 179 34.49 24.28 -7.81
C MET A 179 34.27 25.66 -8.45
N ILE A 180 34.11 25.71 -9.78
CA ILE A 180 33.78 26.96 -10.50
C ILE A 180 32.40 27.49 -10.07
N VAL A 181 31.40 26.61 -9.95
CA VAL A 181 30.05 26.98 -9.46
C VAL A 181 30.11 27.50 -8.02
N ILE A 182 30.82 26.78 -7.14
CA ILE A 182 31.02 27.17 -5.73
C ILE A 182 31.67 28.55 -5.64
N LYS A 183 32.75 28.78 -6.39
CA LYS A 183 33.47 30.07 -6.40
C LYS A 183 32.58 31.22 -6.84
N TYR A 184 31.90 31.08 -7.98
CA TYR A 184 31.06 32.16 -8.50
C TYR A 184 29.75 32.37 -7.75
N SER A 185 29.35 31.42 -6.90
CA SER A 185 28.17 31.55 -6.06
C SER A 185 28.51 31.90 -4.61
N ARG A 186 29.79 32.02 -4.22
CA ARG A 186 30.18 32.29 -2.83
C ARG A 186 29.84 33.72 -2.44
N ASN A 187 29.20 33.90 -1.29
CA ASN A 187 28.84 35.23 -0.82
C ASN A 187 30.09 35.95 -0.25
N GLU A 188 30.65 36.89 -1.00
CA GLU A 188 31.88 37.61 -0.64
C GLU A 188 31.74 38.43 0.67
N THR A 189 30.52 38.79 1.06
CA THR A 189 30.26 39.54 2.30
C THR A 189 30.48 38.74 3.59
N ASN A 190 30.56 37.40 3.51
CA ASN A 190 30.86 36.50 4.64
C ASN A 190 32.34 36.06 4.71
N VAL A 191 33.19 36.49 3.78
CA VAL A 191 34.59 36.03 3.66
C VAL A 191 35.48 36.51 4.81
N GLY A 192 35.06 37.54 5.55
CA GLY A 192 35.76 38.02 6.76
C GLY A 192 35.75 37.05 7.96
N ALA A 193 34.99 35.95 7.92
CA ALA A 193 34.86 35.02 9.05
C ALA A 193 35.51 33.64 8.83
N SER A 194 36.00 33.32 7.63
CA SER A 194 36.41 31.94 7.29
C SER A 194 37.83 31.79 6.72
N THR A 195 38.64 32.85 6.72
CA THR A 195 40.07 32.74 6.37
C THR A 195 40.97 33.62 7.27
N SER A 196 41.01 33.32 8.56
CA SER A 196 42.22 33.50 9.37
C SER A 196 42.14 32.65 10.63
N ALA A 197 43.31 32.25 11.11
CA ALA A 197 43.59 31.35 12.22
C ALA A 197 42.66 31.46 13.43
N GLU A 198 42.50 30.34 14.14
CA GLU A 198 42.17 30.22 15.57
C GLU A 198 42.02 31.57 16.30
N ALA A 199 40.85 32.20 16.14
CA ALA A 199 40.43 33.31 16.97
C ALA A 199 39.18 32.84 17.68
N THR A 200 39.42 32.40 18.92
CA THR A 200 38.43 31.93 19.88
C THR A 200 37.18 32.82 19.89
N GLU A 201 36.03 32.16 19.88
CA GLU A 201 34.65 32.61 20.17
C GLU A 201 34.52 33.57 21.39
N GLU A 202 35.60 33.72 22.18
CA GLU A 202 35.76 34.67 23.28
C GLU A 202 35.82 36.14 22.86
N ASP A 203 36.33 36.48 21.67
CA ASP A 203 36.62 37.88 21.33
C ASP A 203 35.41 38.67 20.80
N MET A 204 34.33 37.99 20.42
CA MET A 204 33.07 38.63 20.02
C MET A 204 32.12 38.88 21.20
N LEU A 205 32.16 38.04 22.24
CA LEU A 205 31.32 38.19 23.44
C LEU A 205 31.80 39.30 24.39
N THR A 206 33.10 39.62 24.40
CA THR A 206 33.68 40.72 25.17
C THR A 206 33.36 42.10 24.57
N LYS A 207 33.09 42.18 23.27
CA LYS A 207 32.80 43.45 22.56
C LYS A 207 31.34 43.92 22.70
N MET A 208 30.38 43.04 23.02
CA MET A 208 28.97 43.44 23.18
C MET A 208 28.63 44.05 24.54
N HIS A 209 29.38 43.74 25.61
CA HIS A 209 29.13 44.30 26.95
C HIS A 209 30.44 44.50 27.74
N PRO A 210 31.02 45.72 27.75
CA PRO A 210 32.32 45.97 28.37
C PRO A 210 32.35 45.81 29.91
N ASN A 211 31.19 45.73 30.57
CA ASN A 211 31.07 45.97 32.02
C ASN A 211 30.26 44.92 32.82
N ARG A 212 30.20 43.67 32.38
CA ARG A 212 29.68 42.59 33.25
C ARG A 212 30.63 41.41 33.26
N GLU A 213 31.33 41.22 34.37
CA GLU A 213 32.04 39.99 34.70
C GLU A 213 31.02 38.83 34.78
N PHE A 214 30.74 38.22 33.63
CA PHE A 214 29.97 36.99 33.57
C PHE A 214 30.90 35.88 34.06
N ARG A 215 30.77 35.53 35.34
CA ARG A 215 31.56 34.48 36.01
C ARG A 215 31.62 33.23 35.13
N GLU A 216 32.82 32.75 34.89
CA GLU A 216 33.15 31.56 34.09
C GLU A 216 32.32 30.31 34.49
N SER A 217 31.89 30.27 35.75
CA SER A 217 30.93 29.31 36.32
C SER A 217 29.57 29.30 35.58
N THR A 218 29.00 30.45 35.23
CA THR A 218 27.71 30.53 34.54
C THR A 218 27.82 30.08 33.08
N ARG A 219 28.96 30.36 32.42
CA ARG A 219 29.26 29.87 31.07
C ARG A 219 29.45 28.35 31.05
N LYS A 220 30.15 27.77 32.04
CA LYS A 220 30.28 26.31 32.21
C LYS A 220 28.95 25.65 32.55
N SER A 221 28.11 26.27 33.38
CA SER A 221 26.74 25.79 33.64
C SER A 221 25.85 25.85 32.40
N PHE A 222 25.93 26.91 31.59
CA PHE A 222 25.15 27.04 30.37
C PHE A 222 25.60 26.06 29.27
N LYS A 223 26.92 25.90 29.06
CA LYS A 223 27.46 24.86 28.16
C LYS A 223 27.16 23.44 28.65
N SER A 224 27.21 23.20 29.97
CA SER A 224 26.78 21.92 30.56
C SER A 224 25.28 21.69 30.43
N MET A 225 24.47 22.75 30.43
CA MET A 225 23.02 22.69 30.25
C MET A 225 22.67 22.40 28.80
N ILE A 226 23.30 23.07 27.82
CA ILE A 226 23.17 22.77 26.39
C ILE A 226 23.59 21.33 26.11
N LYS A 227 24.74 20.88 26.64
CA LYS A 227 25.20 19.48 26.48
C LYS A 227 24.27 18.47 27.15
N ARG A 228 23.53 18.88 28.19
CA ARG A 228 22.46 18.06 28.80
C ARG A 228 21.16 18.12 28.00
N MET A 229 20.86 19.22 27.30
CA MET A 229 19.69 19.39 26.43
C MET A 229 19.86 18.68 25.09
N GLU A 230 21.06 18.68 24.50
CA GLU A 230 21.39 17.90 23.29
C GLU A 230 21.32 16.39 23.54
N ASN A 231 21.69 15.94 24.75
CA ASN A 231 21.56 14.55 25.16
C ASN A 231 20.14 14.20 25.68
N ALA A 232 19.31 15.19 25.99
CA ALA A 232 17.91 15.01 26.35
C ALA A 232 17.02 15.16 25.11
N ARG A 233 17.03 14.14 24.25
CA ARG A 233 15.92 13.93 23.30
C ARG A 233 14.64 13.76 24.12
N SER A 234 13.87 14.84 24.27
CA SER A 234 12.56 14.82 24.92
C SER A 234 11.56 15.61 24.11
N ASP A 235 10.37 15.03 23.97
CA ASP A 235 9.20 15.50 23.22
C ASP A 235 8.51 16.73 23.84
N ILE A 236 9.26 17.60 24.55
CA ILE A 236 8.71 18.67 25.40
C ILE A 236 8.75 20.05 24.72
N PHE A 237 9.49 20.24 23.64
CA PHE A 237 9.53 21.52 22.94
C PHE A 237 8.54 21.55 21.78
N ASP A 238 7.35 22.05 22.08
CA ASP A 238 6.42 22.54 21.07
C ASP A 238 7.03 23.83 20.47
N TYR A 239 7.73 23.68 19.33
CA TYR A 239 8.39 24.77 18.62
C TYR A 239 7.42 25.87 18.16
N ALA A 240 6.10 25.67 18.29
CA ALA A 240 5.11 26.74 18.16
C ALA A 240 5.34 27.90 19.15
N MET A 241 5.93 27.64 20.33
CA MET A 241 6.30 28.68 21.29
C MET A 241 7.55 29.49 20.88
N LEU A 242 8.35 29.00 19.94
CA LEU A 242 9.43 29.75 19.30
C LEU A 242 8.95 30.42 17.98
N GLY A 243 7.72 30.14 17.55
CA GLY A 243 7.08 30.67 16.34
C GLY A 243 6.63 32.14 16.39
N LYS A 244 7.20 32.94 17.30
CA LYS A 244 7.02 34.41 17.32
C LYS A 244 8.34 35.18 17.29
N GLU A 245 9.42 34.55 16.85
CA GLU A 245 10.49 35.30 16.21
C GLU A 245 10.27 35.17 14.69
N GLN A 246 9.68 36.19 14.08
CA GLN A 246 9.96 36.44 12.68
C GLN A 246 11.49 36.48 12.55
N PRO A 247 12.13 35.64 11.71
CA PRO A 247 13.50 35.92 11.33
C PRO A 247 13.42 37.14 10.40
N GLU A 248 13.47 38.35 10.97
CA GLU A 248 13.97 39.53 10.28
C GLU A 248 15.47 39.34 10.02
N SER A 249 15.77 38.41 9.13
CA SER A 249 16.95 38.32 8.27
C SER A 249 16.84 36.98 7.56
N ALA A 250 16.79 37.02 6.23
CA ALA A 250 16.96 35.83 5.41
C ALA A 250 18.16 35.02 5.93
N PRO A 251 18.13 33.67 5.89
CA PRO A 251 19.29 32.87 6.24
C PRO A 251 20.50 33.46 5.53
N LYS A 252 21.57 33.75 6.28
CA LYS A 252 22.85 34.18 5.72
C LYS A 252 23.44 32.99 4.98
N ASP A 253 22.86 32.66 3.82
CA ASP A 253 23.30 31.56 2.98
C ASP A 253 24.74 31.89 2.54
N ASP A 254 25.64 30.93 2.76
CA ASP A 254 27.05 31.02 2.35
C ASP A 254 27.20 31.20 0.83
N PHE A 255 26.11 30.93 0.10
CA PHE A 255 26.03 30.98 -1.36
C PHE A 255 24.81 31.78 -1.82
N VAL A 256 24.99 32.54 -2.91
CA VAL A 256 23.96 33.36 -3.56
C VAL A 256 24.12 33.22 -5.08
N ALA A 257 23.01 33.27 -5.82
CA ALA A 257 23.07 33.32 -7.28
C ALA A 257 23.87 34.55 -7.77
N PRO A 258 24.78 34.39 -8.75
CA PRO A 258 25.55 35.51 -9.27
C PRO A 258 24.63 36.53 -9.96
N MET A 259 25.02 37.81 -9.91
CA MET A 259 24.28 38.89 -10.57
C MET A 259 24.72 39.11 -12.03
N GLU A 260 25.96 38.75 -12.38
CA GLU A 260 26.46 38.98 -13.74
C GLU A 260 25.96 37.92 -14.73
N ALA A 261 25.35 38.37 -15.84
CA ALA A 261 24.76 37.50 -16.87
C ALA A 261 25.74 36.44 -17.41
N ASP A 262 26.99 36.81 -17.67
CA ASP A 262 28.01 35.88 -18.18
C ASP A 262 28.28 34.73 -17.19
N LYS A 263 28.29 35.02 -15.88
CA LYS A 263 28.47 33.99 -14.83
C LYS A 263 27.22 33.12 -14.73
N CYS A 264 26.03 33.71 -14.84
CA CYS A 264 24.77 32.97 -14.87
C CYS A 264 24.74 31.96 -16.03
N ASP A 265 25.13 32.38 -17.23
CA ASP A 265 25.19 31.52 -18.42
C ASP A 265 26.18 30.36 -18.25
N LEU A 266 27.34 30.62 -17.66
CA LEU A 266 28.32 29.58 -17.36
C LEU A 266 27.80 28.57 -16.33
N ILE A 267 27.24 29.04 -15.21
CA ILE A 267 26.68 28.15 -14.19
C ILE A 267 25.53 27.33 -14.78
N SER A 268 24.61 27.94 -15.53
CA SER A 268 23.55 27.20 -16.20
C SER A 268 24.06 26.18 -17.20
N GLY A 269 25.13 26.51 -17.95
CA GLY A 269 25.80 25.55 -18.84
C GLY A 269 26.41 24.37 -18.08
N ILE A 270 27.04 24.63 -16.93
CA ILE A 270 27.60 23.60 -16.04
C ILE A 270 26.48 22.73 -15.47
N LEU A 271 25.41 23.32 -14.94
CA LEU A 271 24.27 22.59 -14.36
C LEU A 271 23.59 21.69 -15.41
N ARG A 272 23.37 22.18 -16.64
CA ARG A 272 22.83 21.34 -17.73
C ARG A 272 23.76 20.19 -18.09
N CYS A 273 25.07 20.41 -18.07
CA CYS A 273 26.05 19.33 -18.24
C CYS A 273 25.91 18.30 -17.10
N LEU A 274 25.82 18.76 -15.86
CA LEU A 274 25.68 17.90 -14.69
C LEU A 274 24.38 17.10 -14.68
N GLN A 275 23.25 17.66 -15.15
CA GLN A 275 22.01 16.91 -15.33
C GLN A 275 22.22 15.68 -16.22
N ILE A 276 22.94 15.83 -17.33
CA ILE A 276 23.26 14.71 -18.24
C ILE A 276 24.21 13.72 -17.58
N VAL A 277 25.20 14.23 -16.83
CA VAL A 277 26.20 13.43 -16.13
C VAL A 277 25.57 12.51 -15.07
N VAL A 278 24.59 13.03 -14.32
CA VAL A 278 23.98 12.37 -13.17
C VAL A 278 23.02 11.24 -13.55
N LYS A 279 22.28 11.37 -14.66
CA LYS A 279 21.16 10.48 -15.07
C LYS A 279 21.41 8.97 -14.90
N ASN A 280 22.64 8.48 -15.04
CA ASN A 280 23.00 7.06 -14.85
C ASN A 280 24.26 6.83 -13.99
N ASN A 281 24.86 7.88 -13.41
CA ASN A 281 26.15 7.78 -12.73
C ASN A 281 26.11 8.33 -11.29
N GLY A 282 24.92 8.56 -10.70
CA GLY A 282 24.76 9.26 -9.43
C GLY A 282 25.72 8.80 -8.32
N SER A 283 25.82 7.49 -8.08
CA SER A 283 26.71 6.91 -7.07
C SER A 283 28.20 7.06 -7.39
N LEU A 284 28.58 7.19 -8.66
CA LEU A 284 29.98 7.32 -9.10
C LEU A 284 30.46 8.78 -9.12
N ILE A 285 29.54 9.75 -9.05
CA ILE A 285 29.85 11.17 -9.20
C ILE A 285 29.55 12.00 -7.95
N SER A 286 28.87 11.43 -6.95
CA SER A 286 28.44 12.12 -5.73
C SER A 286 29.59 12.85 -5.06
N ASP A 287 30.73 12.19 -4.90
CA ASP A 287 31.90 12.74 -4.21
C ASP A 287 32.53 13.91 -4.98
N TYR A 288 32.47 13.83 -6.32
CA TYR A 288 32.91 14.92 -7.19
C TYR A 288 31.96 16.11 -7.12
N ILE A 289 30.66 15.89 -6.92
CA ILE A 289 29.66 16.94 -6.73
C ILE A 289 29.77 17.56 -5.34
N HIS A 290 30.02 16.74 -4.31
CA HIS A 290 30.23 17.21 -2.94
C HIS A 290 31.46 18.14 -2.86
N ALA A 291 32.46 17.89 -3.72
CA ALA A 291 33.62 18.75 -3.94
C ALA A 291 34.41 19.04 -2.65
N ASP A 292 34.41 20.27 -2.16
CA ASP A 292 35.10 20.69 -0.93
C ASP A 292 34.24 20.52 0.34
N GLY A 293 33.12 19.78 0.25
CA GLY A 293 32.13 19.64 1.32
C GLY A 293 31.00 20.67 1.25
N SER A 294 31.07 21.61 0.31
CA SER A 294 30.07 22.68 0.18
C SER A 294 29.23 22.60 -1.10
N GLY A 295 29.52 21.65 -2.00
CA GLY A 295 28.85 21.54 -3.30
C GLY A 295 27.33 21.41 -3.21
N TYR A 296 26.83 20.52 -2.34
CA TYR A 296 25.38 20.37 -2.14
C TYR A 296 24.72 21.62 -1.54
N LYS A 297 25.39 22.31 -0.59
CA LYS A 297 24.91 23.57 -0.02
C LYS A 297 24.80 24.66 -1.10
N CYS A 298 25.81 24.76 -1.96
CA CYS A 298 25.81 25.67 -3.10
C CYS A 298 24.67 25.36 -4.07
N LEU A 299 24.45 24.09 -4.42
CA LEU A 299 23.33 23.70 -5.27
C LEU A 299 21.98 24.07 -4.65
N VAL A 300 21.76 23.78 -3.37
CA VAL A 300 20.52 24.12 -2.66
C VAL A 300 20.27 25.63 -2.65
N ALA A 301 21.30 26.46 -2.42
CA ALA A 301 21.16 27.92 -2.46
C ALA A 301 20.80 28.44 -3.86
N LEU A 302 21.42 27.90 -4.91
CA LEU A 302 21.08 28.22 -6.31
C LEU A 302 19.66 27.78 -6.67
N GLY A 303 19.23 26.62 -6.20
CA GLY A 303 17.86 26.13 -6.39
C GLY A 303 16.82 27.02 -5.71
N ARG A 304 17.10 27.50 -4.49
CA ARG A 304 16.25 28.43 -3.74
C ARG A 304 16.17 29.82 -4.40
N SER A 305 17.25 30.26 -5.05
CA SER A 305 17.32 31.57 -5.72
C SER A 305 16.40 31.67 -6.95
N GLY A 306 15.94 30.55 -7.51
CA GLY A 306 14.99 30.53 -8.61
C GLY A 306 15.60 30.74 -10.00
N GLY A 307 14.75 31.15 -10.95
CA GLY A 307 15.15 31.46 -12.33
C GLY A 307 15.71 30.26 -13.11
N GLN A 308 16.78 30.49 -13.87
CA GLN A 308 17.38 29.50 -14.77
C GLN A 308 18.16 28.36 -14.08
N PHE A 309 18.30 28.40 -12.75
CA PHE A 309 19.04 27.39 -11.98
C PHE A 309 18.13 26.34 -11.34
N ARG A 310 16.90 26.72 -10.97
CA ARG A 310 15.98 25.90 -10.18
C ARG A 310 15.72 24.51 -10.76
N GLY A 311 15.24 24.44 -12.01
CA GLY A 311 14.96 23.18 -12.70
C GLY A 311 16.19 22.25 -12.77
N PRO A 312 17.34 22.72 -13.29
CA PRO A 312 18.56 21.92 -13.33
C PRO A 312 19.04 21.42 -11.97
N VAL A 313 19.04 22.27 -10.95
CA VAL A 313 19.44 21.90 -9.58
C VAL A 313 18.52 20.83 -9.01
N LEU A 314 17.19 21.01 -9.11
CA LEU A 314 16.23 20.06 -8.59
C LEU A 314 16.36 18.70 -9.27
N SER A 315 16.60 18.68 -10.58
CA SER A 315 16.86 17.47 -11.36
C SER A 315 18.12 16.73 -10.89
N ILE A 316 19.23 17.45 -10.68
CA ILE A 316 20.49 16.89 -10.17
C ILE A 316 20.29 16.30 -8.77
N LEU A 317 19.76 17.10 -7.82
CA LEU A 317 19.56 16.66 -6.44
C LEU A 317 18.58 15.48 -6.37
N SER A 318 17.47 15.54 -7.12
CA SER A 318 16.49 14.46 -7.16
C SER A 318 17.03 13.19 -7.80
N SER A 319 18.02 13.25 -8.68
CA SER A 319 18.64 12.04 -9.24
C SER A 319 19.68 11.45 -8.29
N LEU A 320 20.39 12.29 -7.53
CA LEU A 320 21.38 11.84 -6.55
C LEU A 320 20.74 11.21 -5.32
N VAL A 321 19.62 11.73 -4.83
CA VAL A 321 18.98 11.26 -3.57
C VAL A 321 18.53 9.79 -3.60
N PHE A 322 18.35 9.20 -4.78
CA PHE A 322 18.12 7.75 -4.92
C PHE A 322 19.33 6.92 -4.49
N THR A 323 20.54 7.48 -4.56
CA THR A 323 21.74 6.85 -4.00
C THR A 323 21.78 7.03 -2.49
N TYR A 324 21.63 5.93 -1.73
CA TYR A 324 21.57 5.94 -0.27
C TYR A 324 22.71 6.72 0.40
N SER A 325 23.97 6.54 -0.06
CA SER A 325 25.14 7.21 0.51
C SER A 325 25.13 8.74 0.42
N THR A 326 24.29 9.32 -0.44
CA THR A 326 24.21 10.78 -0.62
C THR A 326 23.11 11.45 0.21
N ARG A 327 22.19 10.66 0.79
CA ARG A 327 21.01 11.17 1.48
C ARG A 327 21.38 12.03 2.69
N GLU A 328 22.40 11.63 3.45
CA GLU A 328 22.90 12.38 4.61
C GLU A 328 23.42 13.75 4.20
N ASP A 329 24.37 13.81 3.25
CA ASP A 329 24.97 15.07 2.78
C ASP A 329 23.94 16.02 2.17
N ILE A 330 23.02 15.50 1.35
CA ILE A 330 21.94 16.29 0.74
C ILE A 330 20.96 16.80 1.81
N GLY A 331 20.64 16.00 2.82
CA GLY A 331 19.81 16.39 3.97
C GLY A 331 20.46 17.48 4.82
N CYS A 332 21.77 17.35 5.10
CA CYS A 332 22.58 18.34 5.81
C CYS A 332 22.72 19.66 5.04
N ALA A 333 22.66 19.61 3.70
CA ALA A 333 22.63 20.80 2.84
C ALA A 333 21.29 21.55 2.85
N ASN A 334 20.30 21.13 3.65
CA ASN A 334 18.96 21.72 3.75
C ASN A 334 18.13 21.64 2.44
N ALA A 335 18.36 20.60 1.62
CA ALA A 335 17.55 20.35 0.42
C ALA A 335 16.06 20.16 0.75
N VAL A 336 15.76 19.54 1.90
CA VAL A 336 14.38 19.34 2.39
C VAL A 336 13.67 20.67 2.64
N SER A 337 14.34 21.64 3.27
CA SER A 337 13.76 22.96 3.55
C SER A 337 13.49 23.71 2.24
N MET A 338 14.46 23.71 1.32
CA MET A 338 14.28 24.29 -0.03
C MET A 338 13.09 23.65 -0.76
N ALA A 339 13.02 22.33 -0.85
CA ALA A 339 11.94 21.63 -1.53
C ALA A 339 10.57 21.92 -0.89
N SER A 340 10.51 22.00 0.45
CA SER A 340 9.30 22.33 1.19
C SER A 340 8.84 23.76 0.92
N GLU A 341 9.75 24.74 0.98
CA GLU A 341 9.48 26.15 0.66
C GLU A 341 8.97 26.33 -0.77
N LEU A 342 9.60 25.67 -1.75
CA LEU A 342 9.20 25.73 -3.15
C LEU A 342 7.78 25.16 -3.35
N LEU A 343 7.46 24.02 -2.75
CA LEU A 343 6.10 23.45 -2.83
C LEU A 343 5.05 24.30 -2.12
N GLN A 344 5.42 25.00 -1.04
CA GLN A 344 4.51 25.91 -0.35
C GLN A 344 4.22 27.18 -1.13
N ARG A 345 5.25 27.76 -1.76
CA ARG A 345 5.13 29.00 -2.55
C ARG A 345 4.54 28.77 -3.94
N ASN A 346 4.44 27.52 -4.38
CA ASN A 346 3.95 27.17 -5.70
C ASN A 346 2.58 27.80 -5.95
N ASN A 347 2.54 28.74 -6.90
CA ASN A 347 1.34 29.42 -7.32
C ASN A 347 1.25 29.36 -8.84
N PRO A 348 0.29 28.61 -9.42
CA PRO A 348 0.15 28.47 -10.87
C PRO A 348 -0.07 29.80 -11.60
N ASN A 349 -0.55 30.83 -10.91
CA ASN A 349 -0.85 32.15 -11.47
C ASN A 349 0.34 33.12 -11.41
N ASP A 350 1.44 32.73 -10.78
CA ASP A 350 2.64 33.56 -10.62
C ASP A 350 3.80 32.92 -11.38
N ALA A 351 4.26 33.56 -12.46
CA ALA A 351 5.30 33.02 -13.31
C ALA A 351 6.64 32.77 -12.58
N GLU A 352 6.93 33.53 -11.51
CA GLU A 352 8.18 33.38 -10.75
C GLU A 352 8.11 32.17 -9.80
N ASN A 353 6.95 31.97 -9.17
CA ASN A 353 6.74 30.90 -8.19
C ASN A 353 6.07 29.64 -8.77
N CYS A 354 5.69 29.64 -10.05
CA CYS A 354 5.11 28.48 -10.72
C CYS A 354 6.17 27.38 -10.91
N LEU A 355 5.88 26.19 -10.40
CA LEU A 355 6.69 25.00 -10.60
C LEU A 355 6.15 24.18 -11.77
N SER A 356 7.06 23.73 -12.64
CA SER A 356 6.74 22.72 -13.65
C SER A 356 6.44 21.35 -13.00
N ALA A 357 5.77 20.46 -13.73
CA ALA A 357 5.46 19.11 -13.26
C ALA A 357 6.72 18.31 -12.86
N LEU A 358 7.83 18.50 -13.58
CA LEU A 358 9.11 17.88 -13.27
C LEU A 358 9.71 18.42 -11.96
N GLU A 359 9.66 19.73 -11.74
CA GLU A 359 10.15 20.36 -10.51
C GLU A 359 9.35 19.90 -9.29
N ILE A 360 8.02 19.81 -9.41
CA ILE A 360 7.16 19.26 -8.36
C ILE A 360 7.57 17.83 -8.02
N ARG A 361 7.77 16.97 -9.02
CA ARG A 361 8.22 15.59 -8.83
C ARG A 361 9.59 15.51 -8.15
N CYS A 362 10.53 16.36 -8.55
CA CYS A 362 11.84 16.44 -7.91
C CYS A 362 11.73 16.84 -6.43
N CYS A 363 10.89 17.82 -6.10
CA CYS A 363 10.63 18.21 -4.71
C CYS A 363 10.01 17.06 -3.91
N VAL A 364 9.01 16.35 -4.46
CA VAL A 364 8.39 15.19 -3.83
C VAL A 364 9.43 14.10 -3.54
N ASN A 365 10.28 13.74 -4.52
CA ASN A 365 11.34 12.75 -4.34
C ASN A 365 12.30 13.14 -3.21
N LEU A 366 12.78 14.39 -3.21
CA LEU A 366 13.68 14.90 -2.17
C LEU A 366 13.05 14.83 -0.79
N ILE A 367 11.79 15.25 -0.65
CA ILE A 367 11.09 15.26 0.64
C ILE A 367 10.84 13.82 1.12
N CYS A 368 10.33 12.94 0.25
CA CYS A 368 9.94 11.58 0.63
C CYS A 368 11.15 10.68 0.92
N LEU A 369 12.22 10.74 0.12
CA LEU A 369 13.41 9.89 0.31
C LEU A 369 14.30 10.38 1.46
N LEU A 370 14.30 11.68 1.78
CA LEU A 370 15.05 12.21 2.92
C LEU A 370 14.27 12.14 4.25
N ALA A 371 13.00 11.73 4.23
CA ALA A 371 12.17 11.56 5.42
C ALA A 371 12.59 10.38 6.32
N GLU A 372 13.50 9.52 5.85
CA GLU A 372 14.09 8.45 6.67
C GLU A 372 14.85 9.01 7.89
N ASP A 373 15.49 10.17 7.74
CA ASP A 373 16.19 10.85 8.83
C ASP A 373 15.25 11.66 9.73
N SER A 374 15.47 11.57 11.04
CA SER A 374 14.63 12.21 12.06
C SER A 374 14.69 13.75 12.03
N CYS A 375 15.85 14.33 11.75
CA CYS A 375 16.03 15.78 11.65
C CYS A 375 15.32 16.31 10.40
N ASN A 376 15.41 15.59 9.29
CA ASN A 376 14.69 15.90 8.07
C ASN A 376 13.17 15.82 8.25
N ARG A 377 12.63 14.81 8.95
CA ARG A 377 11.18 14.77 9.29
C ARG A 377 10.73 16.02 10.04
N ALA A 378 11.55 16.51 10.97
CA ALA A 378 11.26 17.78 11.65
C ALA A 378 11.23 18.94 10.65
N LYS A 379 12.21 19.07 9.74
CA LYS A 379 12.20 20.12 8.70
C LYS A 379 10.95 20.05 7.82
N ILE A 380 10.52 18.84 7.42
CA ILE A 380 9.31 18.63 6.58
C ILE A 380 8.05 19.12 7.30
N ARG A 381 7.93 18.86 8.61
CA ARG A 381 6.82 19.38 9.44
C ARG A 381 6.81 20.90 9.49
N HIS A 382 7.93 21.51 9.86
CA HIS A 382 8.02 22.96 10.04
C HIS A 382 7.90 23.73 8.72
N GLY A 383 8.43 23.16 7.64
CA GLY A 383 8.27 23.67 6.27
C GLY A 383 6.90 23.35 5.67
N GLY A 384 5.92 22.89 6.47
CA GLY A 384 4.53 22.58 6.11
C GLY A 384 4.33 21.78 4.82
N ALA A 385 5.31 20.97 4.45
CA ALA A 385 5.27 20.17 3.23
C ALA A 385 4.26 19.03 3.33
N LEU A 386 3.97 18.52 4.54
CA LEU A 386 3.00 17.43 4.75
C LEU A 386 1.62 17.74 4.16
N LYS A 387 1.15 18.98 4.33
CA LYS A 387 -0.13 19.43 3.75
C LYS A 387 -0.10 19.42 2.22
N GLN A 388 0.98 19.94 1.65
CA GLN A 388 1.16 19.98 0.19
C GLN A 388 1.28 18.56 -0.38
N LEU A 389 2.05 17.67 0.26
CA LEU A 389 2.14 16.26 -0.14
C LEU A 389 0.78 15.57 -0.13
N LEU A 390 -0.04 15.81 0.90
CA LEU A 390 -1.38 15.23 0.97
C LEU A 390 -2.32 15.81 -0.10
N GLN A 391 -2.22 17.11 -0.40
CA GLN A 391 -2.96 17.71 -1.51
C GLN A 391 -2.53 17.08 -2.85
N ARG A 392 -1.23 16.96 -3.10
CA ARG A 392 -0.69 16.30 -4.29
C ARG A 392 -1.14 14.84 -4.40
N PHE A 393 -1.16 14.10 -3.30
CA PHE A 393 -1.66 12.72 -3.27
C PHE A 393 -3.13 12.61 -3.72
N ARG A 394 -3.96 13.63 -3.43
CA ARG A 394 -5.37 13.67 -3.84
C ARG A 394 -5.55 14.05 -5.31
N GLU A 395 -4.68 14.90 -5.84
CA GLU A 395 -4.84 15.54 -7.16
C GLU A 395 -4.03 14.86 -8.28
N THR A 396 -2.93 14.16 -7.95
CA THR A 396 -2.01 13.66 -8.98
C THR A 396 -2.59 12.49 -9.76
N GLU A 397 -2.53 12.56 -11.08
CA GLU A 397 -2.82 11.44 -11.98
C GLU A 397 -1.60 10.53 -12.21
N CYS A 398 -0.39 11.00 -11.87
CA CYS A 398 0.84 10.26 -12.03
C CYS A 398 0.96 9.17 -10.95
N ARG A 399 0.98 7.91 -11.37
CA ARG A 399 1.11 6.76 -10.47
C ARG A 399 2.42 6.79 -9.69
N GLN A 400 3.54 7.14 -10.34
CA GLN A 400 4.87 7.17 -9.73
C GLN A 400 4.99 8.26 -8.66
N GLU A 401 4.47 9.46 -8.91
CA GLU A 401 4.40 10.54 -7.90
C GLU A 401 3.59 10.06 -6.69
N ARG A 402 2.43 9.44 -6.94
CA ARG A 402 1.56 8.91 -5.89
C ARG A 402 2.25 7.81 -5.06
N ASP A 403 2.91 6.87 -5.72
CA ASP A 403 3.63 5.76 -5.08
C ASP A 403 4.79 6.27 -4.22
N MET A 404 5.51 7.30 -4.69
CA MET A 404 6.55 7.97 -3.92
C MET A 404 5.99 8.69 -2.68
N ILE A 405 4.85 9.38 -2.81
CA ILE A 405 4.20 10.03 -1.66
C ILE A 405 3.75 8.99 -0.62
N MET A 406 3.14 7.88 -1.06
CA MET A 406 2.74 6.78 -0.16
C MET A 406 3.95 6.17 0.54
N TYR A 407 5.06 5.97 -0.18
CA TYR A 407 6.31 5.53 0.40
C TYR A 407 6.81 6.53 1.46
N GLY A 408 6.84 7.82 1.14
CA GLY A 408 7.21 8.88 2.09
C GLY A 408 6.33 8.88 3.35
N PHE A 409 5.01 8.67 3.21
CA PHE A 409 4.09 8.57 4.35
C PHE A 409 4.44 7.47 5.35
N THR A 410 5.10 6.38 4.92
CA THR A 410 5.50 5.31 5.84
C THR A 410 6.49 5.77 6.91
N PHE A 411 7.37 6.74 6.60
CA PHE A 411 8.34 7.28 7.56
C PHE A 411 7.70 8.19 8.61
N PHE A 412 6.53 8.76 8.31
CA PHE A 412 5.80 9.59 9.27
C PHE A 412 4.88 8.79 10.17
N CYS A 413 4.58 7.53 9.85
CA CYS A 413 3.72 6.69 10.68
C CYS A 413 4.25 6.58 12.12
N TYR A 414 5.57 6.47 12.30
CA TYR A 414 6.22 6.31 13.61
C TYR A 414 6.49 7.64 14.34
N ASP A 415 6.16 8.77 13.72
CA ASP A 415 6.33 10.10 14.28
C ASP A 415 4.96 10.68 14.66
N GLN A 416 4.69 10.69 15.96
CA GLN A 416 3.39 11.06 16.51
C GLN A 416 2.93 12.46 16.06
N MET A 417 3.85 13.43 15.98
CA MET A 417 3.48 14.79 15.59
C MET A 417 3.14 14.86 14.11
N SER A 418 3.94 14.20 13.26
CA SER A 418 3.72 14.17 11.81
C SER A 418 2.42 13.45 11.44
N ILE A 419 2.15 12.30 12.05
CA ILE A 419 0.93 11.53 11.76
C ILE A 419 -0.33 12.25 12.23
N CYS A 420 -0.31 12.89 13.41
CA CYS A 420 -1.43 13.70 13.89
C CYS A 420 -1.76 14.85 12.92
N LEU A 421 -0.73 15.52 12.39
CA LEU A 421 -0.91 16.59 11.39
C LEU A 421 -1.52 16.05 10.09
N LEU A 422 -0.97 14.95 9.55
CA LEU A 422 -1.49 14.33 8.32
C LEU A 422 -2.95 13.90 8.48
N VAL A 423 -3.31 13.30 9.61
CA VAL A 423 -4.68 12.88 9.91
C VAL A 423 -5.60 14.09 10.02
N ARG A 424 -5.18 15.17 10.71
CA ARG A 424 -5.94 16.42 10.80
C ARG A 424 -6.22 17.04 9.44
N GLU A 425 -5.26 16.96 8.51
CA GLU A 425 -5.43 17.44 7.13
C GLU A 425 -6.24 16.47 6.25
N GLY A 426 -6.66 15.31 6.78
CA GLY A 426 -7.57 14.34 6.14
C GLY A 426 -6.88 13.18 5.42
N LEU A 427 -5.77 12.66 5.96
CA LEU A 427 -5.06 11.51 5.39
C LEU A 427 -5.94 10.24 5.34
N ILE A 428 -6.70 9.95 6.40
CA ILE A 428 -7.54 8.73 6.47
C ILE A 428 -8.57 8.74 5.33
N GLY A 429 -9.33 9.83 5.19
CA GLY A 429 -10.30 9.96 4.10
C GLY A 429 -9.66 9.82 2.71
N ALA A 430 -8.45 10.37 2.51
CA ALA A 430 -7.73 10.25 1.24
C ALA A 430 -7.30 8.80 0.94
N LEU A 431 -6.79 8.08 1.96
CA LEU A 431 -6.41 6.68 1.84
C LEU A 431 -7.62 5.77 1.59
N ILE A 432 -8.72 5.98 2.30
CA ILE A 432 -9.96 5.22 2.11
C ILE A 432 -10.55 5.47 0.72
N LYS A 433 -10.62 6.73 0.26
CA LYS A 433 -11.07 7.04 -1.11
C LYS A 433 -10.24 6.29 -2.14
N ARG A 434 -8.91 6.28 -2.00
CA ARG A 434 -8.04 5.58 -2.93
C ARG A 434 -8.23 4.06 -2.85
N LEU A 435 -8.39 3.51 -1.66
CA LEU A 435 -8.69 2.10 -1.47
C LEU A 435 -10.01 1.71 -2.18
N THR A 436 -11.03 2.56 -2.12
CA THR A 436 -12.30 2.37 -2.84
C THR A 436 -12.09 2.34 -4.35
N GLU A 437 -11.31 3.28 -4.91
CA GLU A 437 -11.00 3.34 -6.34
C GLU A 437 -10.29 2.06 -6.83
N GLU A 438 -9.30 1.56 -6.06
CA GLU A 438 -8.58 0.32 -6.39
C GLU A 438 -9.46 -0.94 -6.28
N LEU A 439 -10.55 -0.87 -5.50
CA LEU A 439 -11.50 -1.97 -5.31
C LEU A 439 -12.74 -1.87 -6.21
N ALA A 440 -12.81 -0.91 -7.14
CA ALA A 440 -13.95 -0.75 -8.04
C ALA A 440 -14.11 -1.95 -8.99
N ASP A 441 -13.00 -2.43 -9.55
CA ASP A 441 -12.94 -3.51 -10.54
C ASP A 441 -12.48 -4.86 -9.95
N ALA A 442 -12.30 -4.94 -8.63
CA ALA A 442 -11.81 -6.15 -7.97
C ALA A 442 -12.89 -7.25 -7.94
N VAL A 443 -12.54 -8.45 -8.41
CA VAL A 443 -13.37 -9.67 -8.32
C VAL A 443 -12.88 -10.52 -7.15
N VAL A 444 -13.80 -11.14 -6.40
CA VAL A 444 -13.52 -11.92 -5.18
C VAL A 444 -12.55 -13.06 -5.49
N ASP A 445 -11.39 -13.07 -4.82
CA ASP A 445 -10.32 -14.05 -5.04
C ASP A 445 -10.55 -15.28 -4.14
N HIS A 446 -11.10 -16.35 -4.73
CA HIS A 446 -11.29 -17.63 -4.05
C HIS A 446 -10.11 -18.56 -4.35
N VAL A 447 -9.27 -18.81 -3.34
CA VAL A 447 -8.12 -19.73 -3.46
C VAL A 447 -8.51 -21.14 -2.95
N PRO A 448 -8.44 -22.19 -3.79
CA PRO A 448 -8.65 -23.58 -3.37
C PRO A 448 -7.53 -24.06 -2.42
N ILE A 449 -7.86 -24.88 -1.44
CA ILE A 449 -6.87 -25.54 -0.58
C ILE A 449 -6.28 -26.71 -1.38
N GLU A 450 -5.08 -26.52 -1.95
CA GLU A 450 -4.36 -27.61 -2.63
C GLU A 450 -4.02 -28.73 -1.62
N LYS A 451 -4.66 -29.90 -1.77
CA LYS A 451 -4.25 -31.14 -1.09
C LYS A 451 -3.00 -31.71 -1.78
N GLY A 452 -1.84 -31.10 -1.52
CA GLY A 452 -0.53 -31.60 -1.96
C GLY A 452 0.08 -32.62 -0.98
N PRO A 453 0.91 -33.57 -1.46
CA PRO A 453 1.47 -34.64 -0.64
C PRO A 453 2.42 -34.07 0.43
N GLU A 454 2.57 -34.79 1.56
CA GLU A 454 3.41 -34.44 2.69
C GLU A 454 4.85 -34.07 2.28
N ILE A 455 5.07 -32.81 1.95
CA ILE A 455 6.40 -32.22 1.89
C ILE A 455 6.63 -31.59 3.26
N LYS A 456 7.71 -32.00 3.93
CA LYS A 456 8.16 -31.45 5.21
C LYS A 456 8.28 -29.92 5.12
N VAL A 457 7.22 -29.22 5.49
CA VAL A 457 7.20 -27.77 5.61
C VAL A 457 8.11 -27.40 6.78
N THR A 458 9.24 -26.76 6.46
CA THR A 458 9.97 -25.93 7.42
C THR A 458 8.99 -24.92 8.01
N LYS A 459 8.73 -25.07 9.31
CA LYS A 459 7.83 -24.28 10.16
C LYS A 459 7.66 -22.83 9.67
N ARG A 460 6.58 -22.54 8.93
CA ARG A 460 6.04 -21.18 8.83
C ARG A 460 5.51 -20.80 10.20
N LYS A 461 6.11 -19.79 10.84
CA LYS A 461 5.61 -19.21 12.09
C LYS A 461 4.14 -18.79 11.89
N LYS A 462 3.19 -19.55 12.45
CA LYS A 462 1.91 -18.99 12.89
C LYS A 462 2.25 -17.83 13.83
N PHE A 463 1.67 -16.65 13.61
CA PHE A 463 1.62 -15.61 14.64
C PHE A 463 1.01 -16.27 15.88
N ALA A 464 1.79 -16.40 16.93
CA ALA A 464 1.37 -17.09 18.13
C ALA A 464 0.41 -16.19 18.93
N GLU A 465 -0.65 -16.78 19.50
CA GLU A 465 -1.51 -16.15 20.52
C GLU A 465 -0.68 -15.51 21.66
N SER A 466 0.58 -15.93 21.85
CA SER A 466 1.52 -15.38 22.82
C SER A 466 1.89 -13.92 22.58
N ASP A 467 1.90 -13.42 21.34
CA ASP A 467 2.32 -12.04 21.05
C ASP A 467 1.22 -11.03 21.41
N ILE A 468 -0.04 -11.44 21.24
CA ILE A 468 -1.22 -10.71 21.72
C ILE A 468 -1.32 -10.80 23.25
N ALA A 469 -1.03 -11.97 23.83
CA ALA A 469 -1.00 -12.16 25.28
C ALA A 469 0.10 -11.34 25.97
N HIS A 470 1.29 -11.21 25.38
CA HIS A 470 2.38 -10.39 25.90
C HIS A 470 2.07 -8.89 25.84
N LEU A 471 1.38 -8.42 24.79
CA LEU A 471 0.90 -7.04 24.67
C LEU A 471 -0.23 -6.76 25.69
N MET A 472 -1.16 -7.71 25.88
CA MET A 472 -2.24 -7.68 26.88
C MET A 472 -1.70 -7.66 28.32
N LYS A 473 -0.62 -8.40 28.61
CA LYS A 473 0.05 -8.41 29.93
C LYS A 473 0.70 -7.06 30.25
N ARG A 474 1.20 -6.34 29.24
CA ARG A 474 1.72 -4.97 29.37
C ARG A 474 0.61 -3.94 29.62
N LEU A 475 -0.56 -4.11 29.02
CA LEU A 475 -1.73 -3.21 29.21
C LEU A 475 -2.44 -3.42 30.55
N ARG A 476 -2.48 -4.66 31.09
CA ARG A 476 -3.04 -4.94 32.44
C ARG A 476 -2.17 -4.42 33.59
N SER A 477 -0.92 -4.01 33.34
CA SER A 477 -0.02 -3.47 34.37
C SER A 477 -0.32 -2.01 34.77
N LYS A 478 -1.34 -1.37 34.18
CA LYS A 478 -1.73 0.02 34.46
C LYS A 478 -3.10 0.19 35.15
N SER A 479 -3.71 -0.86 35.68
CA SER A 479 -4.88 -0.73 36.57
C SER A 479 -4.53 -1.10 38.02
N PRO A 480 -5.02 -0.36 39.04
CA PRO A 480 -4.84 -0.75 40.43
C PRO A 480 -5.62 -2.04 40.71
N LYS A 481 -5.02 -2.98 41.44
CA LYS A 481 -5.71 -4.18 41.93
C LYS A 481 -6.86 -3.78 42.88
N PRO A 482 -8.06 -4.38 42.80
CA PRO A 482 -9.07 -4.23 43.83
C PRO A 482 -8.70 -5.08 45.05
N SER A 483 -8.77 -4.47 46.23
CA SER A 483 -8.62 -5.15 47.52
C SER A 483 -9.84 -6.02 47.84
N HIS A 484 -9.55 -7.14 48.49
CA HIS A 484 -10.47 -8.20 48.92
C HIS A 484 -11.61 -7.78 49.87
N PHE A 485 -12.75 -8.45 49.68
CA PHE A 485 -13.86 -8.80 50.61
C PHE A 485 -14.72 -7.69 51.25
N SER A 486 -16.01 -7.60 50.87
CA SER A 486 -17.17 -8.16 51.62
C SER A 486 -18.53 -7.81 50.95
N GLU A 487 -19.39 -8.83 50.81
CA GLU A 487 -20.85 -8.76 50.51
C GLU A 487 -21.65 -9.05 51.81
N PRO A 488 -23.00 -8.95 51.87
CA PRO A 488 -23.94 -8.09 51.12
C PRO A 488 -25.00 -7.42 52.04
N GLY A 489 -25.73 -6.42 51.52
CA GLY A 489 -26.93 -5.88 52.14
C GLY A 489 -27.84 -5.20 51.12
N SER A 490 -29.05 -5.75 50.95
CA SER A 490 -30.09 -5.35 49.99
C SER A 490 -30.85 -4.05 50.40
N PRO A 491 -31.97 -3.67 49.76
CA PRO A 491 -32.05 -2.59 48.76
C PRO A 491 -32.89 -1.39 49.25
N GLY A 492 -32.69 -0.21 48.65
CA GLY A 492 -33.43 1.00 49.01
C GLY A 492 -33.67 1.91 47.81
N SER A 493 -34.93 2.01 47.40
CA SER A 493 -35.51 2.91 46.40
C SER A 493 -35.13 4.39 46.57
N SER A 494 -34.96 5.12 45.46
CA SER A 494 -35.82 6.25 45.07
C SER A 494 -35.21 7.14 43.96
N SER A 495 -35.98 7.29 42.87
CA SER A 495 -36.25 8.49 42.07
C SER A 495 -35.28 9.69 42.05
N GLY A 496 -34.99 10.20 40.84
CA GLY A 496 -34.59 11.59 40.65
C GLY A 496 -34.13 11.94 39.22
N PHE A 497 -35.08 12.35 38.37
CA PHE A 497 -34.81 13.10 37.14
C PHE A 497 -34.15 14.45 37.47
N GLY A 498 -33.22 14.93 36.64
CA GLY A 498 -32.83 16.35 36.64
C GLY A 498 -31.44 16.67 36.09
N SER A 499 -31.42 17.10 34.82
CA SER A 499 -30.54 18.09 34.17
C SER A 499 -29.37 18.69 34.98
N LEU A 500 -28.20 18.86 34.34
CA LEU A 500 -27.54 20.17 34.24
C LEU A 500 -26.41 20.14 33.19
N TYR A 501 -26.61 20.90 32.12
CA TYR A 501 -25.53 21.54 31.36
C TYR A 501 -24.83 22.58 32.24
N ALA A 502 -23.56 22.85 31.89
CA ALA A 502 -22.65 23.88 32.39
C ALA A 502 -21.76 23.50 33.58
N ASN A 503 -20.48 23.20 33.29
CA ASN A 503 -19.41 23.98 33.91
C ASN A 503 -18.12 23.95 33.08
N HIS A 504 -17.65 25.16 32.76
CA HIS A 504 -16.29 25.43 32.28
C HIS A 504 -15.31 25.24 33.44
N GLY A 505 -14.14 24.64 33.17
CA GLY A 505 -13.02 24.59 34.11
C GLY A 505 -11.76 24.00 33.46
N SER A 506 -10.84 24.88 33.07
CA SER A 506 -9.51 24.54 32.53
C SER A 506 -8.55 23.95 33.59
N PRO A 507 -7.44 23.29 33.17
CA PRO A 507 -6.73 22.28 33.95
C PRO A 507 -5.47 22.80 34.66
N SER A 508 -5.17 22.23 35.82
CA SER A 508 -3.85 22.24 36.49
C SER A 508 -3.82 20.96 37.34
N SER A 509 -2.73 20.23 37.62
CA SER A 509 -1.29 20.40 37.47
C SER A 509 -0.70 19.01 37.77
N PHE A 510 0.20 18.47 36.95
CA PHE A 510 0.87 17.19 37.25
C PHE A 510 2.23 17.43 37.93
N CYS A 511 2.33 16.92 39.16
CA CYS A 511 3.51 16.94 39.99
C CYS A 511 4.67 16.14 39.38
N SER A 512 5.85 16.74 39.54
CA SER A 512 7.19 16.21 39.34
C SER A 512 7.55 15.15 40.39
N ILE A 513 8.11 14.02 39.96
CA ILE A 513 8.92 13.14 40.82
C ILE A 513 10.18 12.70 40.03
N SER A 514 11.34 13.11 40.55
CA SER A 514 12.68 12.65 40.17
C SER A 514 13.20 11.63 41.22
N PRO A 515 14.28 10.87 40.95
CA PRO A 515 14.43 9.48 41.35
C PRO A 515 15.18 9.28 42.67
N LYS A 516 15.02 8.10 43.29
CA LYS A 516 15.90 7.63 44.38
C LYS A 516 16.74 6.43 43.94
N SER A 517 18.03 6.56 44.24
CA SER A 517 19.13 5.62 44.10
C SER A 517 19.02 4.39 45.02
N ASN A 518 19.53 3.24 44.57
CA ASN A 518 20.61 2.48 45.24
C ASN A 518 21.06 1.26 44.41
N SER A 519 22.34 0.92 44.58
CA SER A 519 23.15 -0.12 43.90
C SER A 519 23.25 -1.41 44.76
N PRO A 520 24.18 -2.37 44.57
CA PRO A 520 24.16 -3.53 43.65
C PRO A 520 24.28 -4.92 44.36
N ARG A 521 23.89 -6.02 43.67
CA ARG A 521 24.23 -7.47 43.86
C ARG A 521 23.02 -8.33 43.43
N SER A 522 23.10 -9.55 42.89
CA SER A 522 24.08 -10.46 42.30
C SER A 522 23.30 -11.76 41.97
N THR A 523 23.77 -12.56 41.00
CA THR A 523 23.48 -14.02 40.78
C THR A 523 22.03 -14.40 40.45
N ASP A 524 21.65 -15.22 39.48
CA ASP A 524 22.29 -16.07 38.46
C ASP A 524 21.14 -16.48 37.49
N LEU A 525 21.46 -16.65 36.19
CA LEU A 525 20.97 -17.64 35.20
C LEU A 525 19.42 -17.83 35.01
N ASP A 526 18.79 -17.80 33.84
CA ASP A 526 19.17 -18.24 32.49
C ASP A 526 18.52 -17.35 31.41
N SER A 527 19.25 -17.05 30.35
CA SER A 527 18.80 -16.29 29.18
C SER A 527 18.81 -17.17 27.94
N ASP A 528 17.63 -17.48 27.41
CA ASP A 528 17.43 -17.81 26.00
C ASP A 528 16.41 -16.81 25.44
N ASP A 529 16.89 -15.74 24.81
CA ASP A 529 16.05 -14.88 23.98
C ASP A 529 16.87 -14.36 22.79
N GLU A 530 16.70 -15.04 21.65
CA GLU A 530 17.21 -14.68 20.34
C GLU A 530 16.27 -13.62 19.70
N SER A 531 16.68 -12.35 19.74
CA SER A 531 16.17 -11.35 18.80
C SER A 531 17.31 -10.47 18.29
N VAL A 532 17.82 -10.84 17.12
CA VAL A 532 18.78 -10.08 16.33
C VAL A 532 18.09 -8.84 15.76
N ASN A 533 18.50 -7.65 16.19
CA ASN A 533 18.36 -6.39 15.46
C ASN A 533 19.44 -5.43 15.97
N TYR A 534 20.63 -5.47 15.34
CA TYR A 534 21.76 -4.61 15.69
C TYR A 534 21.94 -3.49 14.67
N SER A 535 22.09 -2.28 15.22
CA SER A 535 22.56 -1.03 14.60
C SER A 535 24.09 -0.97 14.71
N PRO A 536 24.86 -0.53 13.69
CA PRO A 536 26.31 -0.54 13.80
C PRO A 536 26.85 0.76 14.39
N VAL A 537 27.75 0.64 15.37
CA VAL A 537 28.84 1.60 15.64
C VAL A 537 30.14 0.81 15.60
N CYS A 538 31.12 1.37 14.90
CA CYS A 538 32.41 0.80 14.52
C CYS A 538 33.32 0.45 15.70
N SER A 539 34.12 -0.59 15.51
CA SER A 539 35.42 -0.74 16.16
C SER A 539 36.36 -1.53 15.24
N ASP A 540 37.52 -0.92 14.96
CA ASP A 540 38.68 -1.47 14.27
C ASP A 540 39.21 -2.73 14.96
N ASN A 541 39.60 -3.74 14.17
CA ASN A 541 40.97 -4.26 14.16
C ASN A 541 41.17 -5.35 13.09
N GLU A 542 42.43 -5.45 12.71
CA GLU A 542 43.03 -6.07 11.54
C GLU A 542 42.98 -7.61 11.49
N GLU A 543 43.32 -8.10 10.29
CA GLU A 543 44.03 -9.36 9.98
C GLU A 543 43.31 -10.55 9.31
N GLU A 544 43.91 -10.87 8.15
CA GLU A 544 44.17 -12.15 7.51
C GLU A 544 43.12 -12.86 6.61
N ILE A 545 43.43 -12.68 5.32
CA ILE A 545 43.02 -13.33 4.09
C ILE A 545 43.11 -14.87 4.16
N LYS A 546 42.05 -15.56 3.70
CA LYS A 546 42.16 -16.85 3.00
C LYS A 546 41.23 -16.90 1.79
N GLN A 547 41.84 -17.14 0.61
CA GLN A 547 41.19 -17.41 -0.67
C GLN A 547 40.44 -18.75 -0.64
N PRO A 548 39.50 -18.97 -1.58
CA PRO A 548 39.77 -20.05 -2.54
C PRO A 548 39.34 -19.79 -4.00
N VAL A 549 40.29 -20.13 -4.87
CA VAL A 549 40.19 -21.03 -6.04
C VAL A 549 39.32 -20.61 -7.25
N VAL A 550 40.07 -20.25 -8.29
CA VAL A 550 39.76 -20.19 -9.73
C VAL A 550 39.18 -21.50 -10.26
N ARG A 551 38.10 -21.43 -11.05
CA ARG A 551 37.86 -22.36 -12.18
C ARG A 551 37.27 -21.64 -13.39
N THR A 552 37.76 -22.12 -14.52
CA THR A 552 37.81 -21.61 -15.90
C THR A 552 36.49 -21.63 -16.68
N GLU A 553 36.46 -20.67 -17.62
CA GLU A 553 35.74 -20.55 -18.89
C GLU A 553 34.95 -21.75 -19.44
N GLU A 554 33.79 -21.46 -20.04
CA GLU A 554 33.37 -22.03 -21.34
C GLU A 554 32.41 -21.08 -22.08
N ARG A 555 32.79 -20.71 -23.31
CA ARG A 555 32.04 -19.91 -24.29
C ARG A 555 31.01 -20.78 -25.02
N ARG A 556 29.88 -20.19 -25.43
CA ARG A 556 29.10 -20.66 -26.58
C ARG A 556 28.54 -19.47 -27.38
N ASP A 557 28.91 -19.44 -28.65
CA ASP A 557 28.43 -18.56 -29.72
C ASP A 557 27.02 -18.95 -30.17
N VAL A 558 26.17 -17.97 -30.55
CA VAL A 558 25.13 -18.11 -31.60
C VAL A 558 24.82 -16.74 -32.23
N GLU A 559 25.31 -16.57 -33.46
CA GLU A 559 24.73 -16.04 -34.71
C GLU A 559 23.71 -14.86 -34.78
N HIS A 560 24.00 -14.04 -35.79
CA HIS A 560 23.25 -12.92 -36.38
C HIS A 560 22.22 -13.38 -37.43
N GLU A 561 21.02 -12.79 -37.45
CA GLU A 561 20.20 -12.40 -38.63
C GLU A 561 19.29 -11.25 -38.14
N GLY A 562 19.03 -10.11 -38.78
CA GLY A 562 19.00 -9.71 -40.19
C GLY A 562 17.57 -9.26 -40.50
N LEU A 563 17.33 -7.97 -40.81
CA LEU A 563 16.22 -7.49 -41.68
C LEU A 563 16.31 -5.97 -41.91
N SER A 564 16.16 -5.61 -43.18
CA SER A 564 16.45 -4.34 -43.84
C SER A 564 15.22 -3.75 -44.55
N HIS A 565 15.28 -2.44 -44.86
CA HIS A 565 14.43 -1.64 -45.76
C HIS A 565 13.03 -1.24 -45.25
N LEU A 566 12.60 0.03 -45.36
CA LEU A 566 12.33 0.80 -46.59
C LEU A 566 12.55 2.32 -46.44
N CYS A 567 12.81 2.99 -47.56
CA CYS A 567 12.99 4.45 -47.76
C CYS A 567 11.74 5.12 -48.37
N ASP A 568 11.83 6.45 -48.52
CA ASP A 568 11.11 7.39 -49.43
C ASP A 568 9.85 8.09 -48.81
N ASP A 569 9.57 9.40 -48.96
CA ASP A 569 10.26 10.56 -49.54
C ASP A 569 9.55 11.89 -49.10
N ASP A 570 10.25 13.02 -49.21
CA ASP A 570 9.84 14.42 -49.49
C ASP A 570 8.73 15.19 -48.70
N SER A 571 9.06 16.27 -47.96
CA SER A 571 9.13 17.72 -48.36
C SER A 571 7.79 18.48 -48.09
N GLN A 572 7.62 19.74 -47.62
CA GLN A 572 8.41 20.98 -47.55
C GLN A 572 7.89 21.96 -46.44
N ASN A 573 8.81 22.82 -45.97
CA ASN A 573 8.69 24.25 -45.62
C ASN A 573 7.74 24.80 -44.53
N SER A 574 8.31 25.47 -43.52
CA SER A 574 8.46 26.95 -43.55
C SER A 574 9.41 27.48 -42.45
N PHE A 575 9.99 28.64 -42.75
CA PHE A 575 11.13 29.30 -42.11
C PHE A 575 10.68 30.30 -41.02
N GLN A 576 11.38 30.37 -39.88
CA GLN A 576 11.73 31.64 -39.22
C GLN A 576 12.91 31.46 -38.24
N ALA A 577 13.84 32.40 -38.33
CA ALA A 577 15.09 32.44 -37.58
C ALA A 577 14.88 32.81 -36.10
N GLY A 578 15.65 32.18 -35.21
CA GLY A 578 15.81 32.64 -33.84
C GLY A 578 16.11 31.50 -32.86
N THR A 579 17.31 31.52 -32.28
CA THR A 579 17.61 30.93 -30.98
C THR A 579 17.71 29.40 -30.89
N LEU A 580 18.74 28.94 -30.16
CA LEU A 580 18.89 27.57 -29.70
C LEU A 580 17.69 27.15 -28.82
N THR A 581 16.64 26.61 -29.42
CA THR A 581 15.52 25.96 -28.71
C THR A 581 15.25 24.59 -29.31
N ASN A 582 16.15 23.63 -29.06
CA ASN A 582 15.80 22.19 -29.03
C ASN A 582 15.59 21.72 -27.57
N ILE A 583 15.18 22.62 -26.66
CA ILE A 583 14.87 22.29 -25.26
C ILE A 583 13.42 21.80 -25.09
N LEU A 584 12.56 21.95 -26.11
CA LEU A 584 11.12 21.69 -25.96
C LEU A 584 10.71 20.20 -25.98
N ASP A 585 11.64 19.27 -26.22
CA ASP A 585 11.36 17.81 -26.16
C ASP A 585 12.19 17.06 -25.09
N GLU A 586 13.11 17.74 -24.40
CA GLU A 586 13.95 17.13 -23.35
C GLU A 586 13.17 16.90 -22.04
N ASN A 587 12.22 17.78 -21.70
CA ASN A 587 11.43 17.67 -20.47
C ASN A 587 10.56 16.40 -20.41
N SER A 588 10.03 15.95 -21.56
CA SER A 588 9.21 14.75 -21.70
C SER A 588 10.04 13.48 -21.46
N GLN A 589 11.26 13.44 -22.00
CA GLN A 589 12.20 12.34 -21.81
C GLN A 589 12.75 12.31 -20.38
N GLU A 590 13.01 13.46 -19.77
CA GLU A 590 13.47 13.56 -18.38
C GLU A 590 12.44 13.03 -17.38
N ALA A 591 11.16 13.32 -17.57
CA ALA A 591 10.09 12.80 -16.73
C ALA A 591 10.00 11.27 -16.78
N ALA A 592 10.08 10.68 -18.00
CA ALA A 592 10.02 9.23 -18.21
C ALA A 592 11.23 8.49 -17.62
N LEU A 593 12.43 9.07 -17.73
CA LEU A 593 13.65 8.54 -17.11
C LEU A 593 13.56 8.55 -15.58
N LEU A 594 13.08 9.65 -15.00
CA LEU A 594 12.86 9.76 -13.56
C LEU A 594 11.83 8.74 -13.08
N ASP A 595 10.78 8.47 -13.86
CA ASP A 595 9.79 7.42 -13.56
C ASP A 595 10.40 6.02 -13.55
N ALA A 596 11.31 5.73 -14.47
CA ALA A 596 12.02 4.45 -14.52
C ALA A 596 12.92 4.24 -13.29
N VAL A 597 13.59 5.30 -12.81
CA VAL A 597 14.42 5.26 -11.59
C VAL A 597 13.55 5.05 -10.35
N VAL A 598 12.49 5.82 -10.18
CA VAL A 598 11.51 5.66 -9.09
C VAL A 598 10.99 4.23 -9.02
N THR A 599 10.61 3.68 -10.17
CA THR A 599 10.05 2.32 -10.27
C THR A 599 11.07 1.26 -9.85
N LYS A 600 12.33 1.38 -10.28
CA LYS A 600 13.40 0.45 -9.90
C LYS A 600 13.73 0.53 -8.42
N GLU A 601 13.79 1.74 -7.84
CA GLU A 601 14.17 1.89 -6.43
C GLU A 601 13.08 1.40 -5.48
N LEU A 602 11.82 1.71 -5.79
CA LEU A 602 10.70 1.14 -5.04
C LEU A 602 10.69 -0.40 -5.14
N GLN A 603 11.10 -0.97 -6.28
CA GLN A 603 11.22 -2.42 -6.43
C GLN A 603 12.42 -3.02 -5.66
N SER A 604 13.57 -2.33 -5.59
CA SER A 604 14.78 -2.80 -4.90
C SER A 604 14.67 -2.71 -3.38
N GLU A 605 13.99 -1.70 -2.85
CA GLU A 605 13.73 -1.52 -1.41
C GLU A 605 12.65 -2.47 -0.86
N GLY A 606 12.27 -3.52 -1.63
CA GLY A 606 11.30 -4.53 -1.19
C GLY A 606 9.89 -3.97 -0.98
N THR A 607 9.57 -2.81 -1.56
CA THR A 607 8.28 -2.18 -1.32
C THR A 607 7.17 -3.01 -1.97
N GLU A 608 6.15 -3.29 -1.16
CA GLU A 608 5.01 -4.13 -1.48
C GLU A 608 4.38 -3.80 -2.85
N LYS A 609 4.31 -4.77 -3.78
CA LYS A 609 3.74 -4.56 -5.13
C LYS A 609 2.25 -4.16 -5.13
N SER A 610 1.53 -4.46 -4.06
CA SER A 610 0.10 -4.14 -3.93
C SER A 610 -0.10 -2.74 -3.33
N THR A 611 -0.64 -1.81 -4.12
CA THR A 611 -1.12 -0.49 -3.67
C THR A 611 -2.03 -0.62 -2.45
N ILE A 612 -2.94 -1.60 -2.48
CA ILE A 612 -3.89 -1.85 -1.40
C ILE A 612 -3.15 -2.22 -0.11
N LYS A 613 -2.16 -3.11 -0.17
CA LYS A 613 -1.45 -3.52 1.04
C LYS A 613 -0.56 -2.40 1.61
N ARG A 614 -0.03 -1.48 0.77
CA ARG A 614 0.60 -0.22 1.24
C ARG A 614 -0.38 0.69 1.99
N ILE A 615 -1.57 0.90 1.43
CA ILE A 615 -2.60 1.70 2.08
C ILE A 615 -2.96 1.09 3.45
N LEU A 616 -3.15 -0.22 3.51
CA LEU A 616 -3.47 -0.91 4.75
C LEU A 616 -2.32 -0.86 5.77
N LEU A 617 -1.06 -0.90 5.33
CA LEU A 617 0.10 -0.71 6.22
C LEU A 617 0.09 0.68 6.87
N LEU A 618 -0.23 1.73 6.10
CA LEU A 618 -0.35 3.10 6.63
C LEU A 618 -1.50 3.19 7.64
N LEU A 619 -2.65 2.55 7.36
CA LEU A 619 -3.82 2.56 8.24
C LEU A 619 -3.65 1.68 9.50
N ARG A 620 -2.82 0.63 9.44
CA ARG A 620 -2.75 -0.45 10.45
C ARG A 620 -2.56 0.03 11.88
N ASP A 621 -1.61 0.94 12.08
CA ASP A 621 -1.19 1.37 13.41
C ASP A 621 -1.85 2.70 13.84
N MET A 622 -2.64 3.31 12.95
CA MET A 622 -3.37 4.56 13.24
C MET A 622 -4.38 4.42 14.40
N PRO A 623 -5.23 3.37 14.47
CA PRO A 623 -6.16 3.20 15.59
C PRO A 623 -5.50 3.14 16.98
N LEU A 624 -4.27 2.62 17.06
CA LEU A 624 -3.53 2.51 18.32
C LEU A 624 -2.85 3.83 18.71
N ARG A 625 -2.38 4.59 17.72
CA ARG A 625 -1.57 5.81 17.93
C ARG A 625 -2.39 7.07 18.05
N LEU A 626 -3.57 7.09 17.45
CA LEU A 626 -4.47 8.22 17.49
C LEU A 626 -5.57 7.88 18.50
N PRO A 627 -5.51 8.43 19.73
CA PRO A 627 -6.65 8.35 20.62
C PRO A 627 -7.81 9.07 19.93
N HIS A 628 -8.69 8.27 19.32
CA HIS A 628 -9.87 8.65 18.55
C HIS A 628 -9.57 9.07 17.11
N ALA A 629 -9.68 8.09 16.20
CA ALA A 629 -9.77 8.30 14.75
C ALA A 629 -11.22 8.09 14.29
N PRO A 630 -12.16 9.03 14.57
CA PRO A 630 -13.58 8.86 14.24
C PRO A 630 -13.82 8.65 12.74
N GLU A 631 -12.92 9.16 11.89
CA GLU A 631 -12.98 8.94 10.44
C GLU A 631 -12.87 7.47 10.02
N LEU A 632 -12.13 6.65 10.78
CA LEU A 632 -12.03 5.22 10.52
C LEU A 632 -13.29 4.46 10.95
N ALA A 633 -14.01 4.97 11.94
CA ALA A 633 -15.27 4.40 12.44
C ALA A 633 -16.50 4.81 11.60
N LYS A 634 -16.35 5.67 10.59
CA LYS A 634 -17.43 6.04 9.67
C LYS A 634 -17.87 4.84 8.83
N LEU A 635 -19.16 4.80 8.49
CA LEU A 635 -19.77 3.70 7.73
C LEU A 635 -19.06 3.46 6.38
N GLU A 636 -18.67 4.53 5.68
CA GLU A 636 -17.96 4.40 4.40
C GLU A 636 -16.62 3.70 4.58
N SER A 637 -15.83 4.11 5.59
CA SER A 637 -14.53 3.49 5.91
C SER A 637 -14.68 2.02 6.27
N LEU A 638 -15.66 1.69 7.13
CA LEU A 638 -15.93 0.33 7.57
C LEU A 638 -16.36 -0.58 6.42
N SER A 639 -17.26 -0.10 5.55
CA SER A 639 -17.73 -0.87 4.39
C SER A 639 -16.60 -1.17 3.40
N VAL A 640 -15.70 -0.21 3.16
CA VAL A 640 -14.54 -0.38 2.28
C VAL A 640 -13.53 -1.35 2.90
N LEU A 641 -13.26 -1.27 4.21
CA LEU A 641 -12.39 -2.21 4.90
C LEU A 641 -12.95 -3.64 4.90
N LEU A 642 -14.25 -3.82 5.14
CA LEU A 642 -14.92 -5.12 5.04
C LEU A 642 -14.93 -5.64 3.59
N LYS A 643 -15.15 -4.77 2.60
CA LYS A 643 -15.02 -5.11 1.19
C LYS A 643 -13.60 -5.64 0.95
N THR A 644 -12.58 -4.92 1.39
CA THR A 644 -11.16 -5.31 1.24
C THR A 644 -10.85 -6.71 1.80
N CYS A 645 -11.52 -7.12 2.89
CA CYS A 645 -11.40 -8.48 3.43
C CYS A 645 -11.86 -9.59 2.48
N ARG A 646 -12.52 -9.29 1.35
CA ARG A 646 -13.03 -10.30 0.40
C ARG A 646 -12.17 -10.49 -0.86
N PHE A 647 -11.28 -9.55 -1.18
CA PHE A 647 -10.66 -9.49 -2.51
C PHE A 647 -9.18 -9.87 -2.55
N ILE A 648 -8.53 -10.14 -1.41
CA ILE A 648 -7.08 -10.21 -1.38
C ILE A 648 -6.58 -11.25 -0.38
N SER A 649 -5.79 -12.20 -0.87
CA SER A 649 -5.25 -13.38 -0.18
C SER A 649 -4.17 -13.13 0.89
N ASN A 650 -3.72 -11.89 1.12
CA ASN A 650 -2.63 -11.55 2.06
C ASN A 650 -2.89 -10.40 3.09
N PRO A 651 -3.74 -9.39 2.83
CA PRO A 651 -3.98 -8.29 3.78
C PRO A 651 -5.05 -8.56 4.85
N HIS A 652 -5.61 -9.76 4.91
CA HIS A 652 -6.56 -10.18 5.94
C HIS A 652 -6.10 -9.84 7.36
N ALA A 653 -4.80 -10.02 7.67
CA ALA A 653 -4.24 -9.70 8.98
C ALA A 653 -4.27 -8.19 9.30
N TYR A 654 -4.04 -7.33 8.31
CA TYR A 654 -4.07 -5.88 8.51
C TYR A 654 -5.49 -5.37 8.67
N CYS A 655 -6.42 -5.83 7.82
CA CYS A 655 -7.84 -5.48 7.96
C CYS A 655 -8.39 -5.96 9.31
N ASN A 656 -8.09 -7.19 9.72
CA ASN A 656 -8.50 -7.70 11.03
C ASN A 656 -7.96 -6.81 12.16
N LYS A 657 -6.67 -6.47 12.12
CA LYS A 657 -6.05 -5.61 13.14
C LYS A 657 -6.71 -4.22 13.19
N ILE A 658 -6.93 -3.58 12.04
CA ILE A 658 -7.58 -2.25 11.96
C ILE A 658 -9.00 -2.33 12.52
N LEU A 659 -9.82 -3.24 12.02
CA LEU A 659 -11.22 -3.38 12.41
C LEU A 659 -11.36 -3.78 13.88
N TYR A 660 -10.51 -4.68 14.37
CA TYR A 660 -10.51 -5.08 15.78
C TYR A 660 -10.20 -3.89 16.70
N PHE A 661 -9.22 -3.04 16.38
CA PHE A 661 -8.95 -1.85 17.18
C PHE A 661 -10.07 -0.82 17.14
N ILE A 662 -10.73 -0.64 15.99
CA ILE A 662 -11.90 0.25 15.89
C ILE A 662 -13.02 -0.23 16.80
N VAL A 663 -13.30 -1.54 16.76
CA VAL A 663 -14.30 -2.19 17.59
C VAL A 663 -13.96 -2.09 19.08
N GLN A 664 -12.70 -2.24 19.46
CA GLN A 664 -12.24 -2.23 20.86
C GLN A 664 -12.35 -0.85 21.55
N ASP A 665 -12.56 0.25 20.81
CA ASP A 665 -12.81 1.57 21.40
C ASP A 665 -14.27 1.71 21.82
N THR A 666 -14.52 1.82 23.14
CA THR A 666 -15.86 1.95 23.72
C THR A 666 -16.65 3.13 23.17
N LYS A 667 -15.98 4.20 22.71
CA LYS A 667 -16.64 5.37 22.12
C LYS A 667 -17.26 5.08 20.76
N ASN A 668 -16.77 4.08 20.03
CA ASN A 668 -17.31 3.66 18.75
C ASN A 668 -18.50 2.73 18.91
N PHE A 669 -18.74 2.16 20.09
CA PHE A 669 -19.79 1.15 20.28
C PHE A 669 -21.19 1.64 19.86
N VAL A 670 -21.62 2.80 20.37
CA VAL A 670 -22.93 3.38 20.02
C VAL A 670 -23.04 3.73 18.53
N PRO A 671 -22.08 4.44 17.91
CA PRO A 671 -22.06 4.65 16.46
C PRO A 671 -22.14 3.35 15.64
N LEU A 672 -21.47 2.27 16.08
CA LEU A 672 -21.52 0.98 15.40
C LEU A 672 -22.90 0.31 15.51
N LEU A 673 -23.62 0.53 16.62
CA LEU A 673 -25.00 0.04 16.79
C LEU A 673 -26.00 0.76 15.87
N GLN A 674 -25.71 1.97 15.41
CA GLN A 674 -26.60 2.74 14.52
C GLN A 674 -26.61 2.24 13.07
N HIS A 675 -25.73 1.30 12.72
CA HIS A 675 -25.54 0.83 11.35
C HIS A 675 -25.60 -0.70 11.24
N ASP A 676 -25.67 -1.22 10.01
CA ASP A 676 -25.69 -2.65 9.71
C ASP A 676 -24.32 -3.33 9.79
N PHE A 677 -23.28 -2.62 10.23
CA PHE A 677 -21.89 -3.08 10.22
C PHE A 677 -21.70 -4.47 10.86
N ILE A 678 -22.39 -4.73 11.97
CA ILE A 678 -22.34 -6.00 12.71
C ILE A 678 -22.96 -7.14 11.89
N ILE A 679 -24.06 -6.85 11.20
CA ILE A 679 -24.74 -7.78 10.28
C ILE A 679 -23.85 -8.05 9.06
N ASP A 680 -23.16 -7.03 8.55
CA ASP A 680 -22.24 -7.17 7.42
C ASP A 680 -21.00 -8.00 7.78
N ILE A 681 -20.50 -7.92 9.02
CA ILE A 681 -19.47 -8.84 9.53
C ILE A 681 -20.00 -10.29 9.55
N TYR A 682 -21.25 -10.50 9.97
CA TYR A 682 -21.85 -11.84 9.95
C TYR A 682 -22.02 -12.37 8.52
N ARG A 683 -22.40 -11.52 7.56
CA ARG A 683 -22.48 -11.87 6.14
C ARG A 683 -21.11 -12.20 5.55
N LEU A 684 -20.03 -11.57 6.03
CA LEU A 684 -18.65 -11.92 5.63
C LEU A 684 -18.32 -13.38 6.00
N ARG A 685 -18.93 -13.92 7.05
CA ARG A 685 -18.77 -15.30 7.49
C ARG A 685 -19.52 -16.32 6.63
N HIS A 686 -20.63 -15.93 5.99
CA HIS A 686 -21.54 -16.79 5.25
C HIS A 686 -21.72 -16.26 3.82
N THR A 687 -20.74 -16.54 2.95
CA THR A 687 -20.70 -15.97 1.60
C THR A 687 -21.78 -16.50 0.65
N GLY A 688 -22.61 -17.47 1.08
CA GLY A 688 -23.62 -18.12 0.23
C GLY A 688 -23.04 -19.06 -0.82
N TYR A 689 -21.71 -19.17 -0.88
CA TYR A 689 -20.93 -20.11 -1.66
C TYR A 689 -20.07 -20.88 -0.65
N ASP A 690 -20.58 -21.97 -0.11
CA ASP A 690 -19.79 -22.90 0.70
C ASP A 690 -18.87 -23.69 -0.24
N HIS A 691 -17.80 -23.03 -0.67
CA HIS A 691 -16.68 -23.73 -1.30
C HIS A 691 -16.08 -24.66 -0.25
N VAL A 692 -16.34 -25.96 -0.40
CA VAL A 692 -15.60 -27.00 0.31
C VAL A 692 -14.12 -26.79 -0.02
N ASP A 693 -13.27 -26.71 1.00
CA ASP A 693 -11.82 -26.52 0.86
C ASP A 693 -11.36 -25.17 0.23
N CYS A 694 -11.85 -24.00 0.71
CA CYS A 694 -11.35 -22.67 0.31
C CYS A 694 -10.61 -21.92 1.44
N GLN A 695 -9.35 -21.51 1.19
CA GLN A 695 -8.53 -20.78 2.18
C GLN A 695 -9.09 -19.39 2.47
N SER A 696 -9.49 -18.63 1.44
CA SER A 696 -10.06 -17.29 1.60
C SER A 696 -11.32 -17.31 2.48
N CYS A 697 -12.20 -18.30 2.29
CA CYS A 697 -13.42 -18.46 3.10
C CYS A 697 -13.10 -18.81 4.57
N ALA A 698 -12.13 -19.69 4.82
CA ALA A 698 -11.68 -20.02 6.17
C ALA A 698 -11.06 -18.81 6.90
N GLU A 699 -10.28 -17.98 6.19
CA GLU A 699 -9.72 -16.75 6.75
C GLU A 699 -10.80 -15.70 7.03
N MET A 700 -11.77 -15.49 6.13
CA MET A 700 -12.91 -14.60 6.38
C MET A 700 -13.73 -15.04 7.61
N LYS A 701 -13.94 -16.34 7.80
CA LYS A 701 -14.57 -16.90 9.01
C LYS A 701 -13.74 -16.59 10.27
N THR A 702 -12.42 -16.69 10.19
CA THR A 702 -11.53 -16.38 11.32
C THR A 702 -11.58 -14.88 11.69
N ILE A 703 -11.52 -14.00 10.69
CA ILE A 703 -11.57 -12.54 10.88
C ILE A 703 -12.91 -12.10 11.45
N SER A 704 -14.01 -12.55 10.86
CA SER A 704 -15.36 -12.24 11.34
C SER A 704 -15.55 -12.69 12.79
N THR A 705 -15.11 -13.90 13.14
CA THR A 705 -15.16 -14.41 14.52
C THR A 705 -14.33 -13.55 15.49
N SER A 706 -13.12 -13.14 15.07
CA SER A 706 -12.24 -12.26 15.85
C SER A 706 -12.88 -10.88 16.12
N ILE A 707 -13.46 -10.26 15.09
CA ILE A 707 -14.11 -8.94 15.21
C ILE A 707 -15.40 -9.03 16.04
N LEU A 708 -16.23 -10.05 15.80
CA LEU A 708 -17.45 -10.30 16.58
C LEU A 708 -17.13 -10.56 18.05
N GLY A 709 -16.12 -11.38 18.37
CA GLY A 709 -15.67 -11.60 19.75
C GLY A 709 -15.17 -10.32 20.42
N GLY A 710 -14.52 -9.44 19.67
CA GLY A 710 -14.14 -8.11 20.15
C GLY A 710 -15.35 -7.23 20.50
N LEU A 711 -16.38 -7.23 19.64
CA LEU A 711 -17.66 -6.52 19.89
C LEU A 711 -18.40 -7.11 21.10
N SER A 712 -18.44 -8.44 21.21
CA SER A 712 -19.05 -9.16 22.34
C SER A 712 -18.44 -8.72 23.66
N ALA A 713 -17.10 -8.62 23.74
CA ALA A 713 -16.41 -8.20 24.95
C ALA A 713 -16.83 -6.78 25.42
N ILE A 714 -17.15 -5.87 24.49
CA ILE A 714 -17.64 -4.52 24.83
C ILE A 714 -19.12 -4.53 25.13
N ALA A 715 -19.93 -5.22 24.34
CA ALA A 715 -21.37 -5.34 24.58
C ALA A 715 -21.67 -5.98 25.93
N GLU A 716 -20.84 -6.93 26.36
CA GLU A 716 -20.92 -7.59 27.66
C GLU A 716 -20.17 -6.85 28.76
N SER A 717 -19.55 -5.70 28.48
CA SER A 717 -19.01 -4.83 29.54
C SER A 717 -20.14 -4.12 30.28
N GLY A 718 -19.86 -3.60 31.49
CA GLY A 718 -20.85 -2.82 32.23
C GLY A 718 -21.40 -1.62 31.45
N TYR A 719 -20.56 -0.97 30.65
CA TYR A 719 -20.97 0.11 29.75
C TYR A 719 -21.87 -0.39 28.61
N GLY A 720 -21.41 -1.40 27.85
CA GLY A 720 -22.16 -1.92 26.71
C GLY A 720 -23.52 -2.49 27.08
N ARG A 721 -23.63 -3.17 28.23
CA ARG A 721 -24.92 -3.65 28.74
C ARG A 721 -25.87 -2.51 29.07
N GLY A 722 -25.37 -1.44 29.67
CA GLY A 722 -26.16 -0.25 29.99
C GLY A 722 -26.71 0.40 28.72
N GLU A 723 -25.87 0.59 27.70
CA GLU A 723 -26.29 1.15 26.41
C GLU A 723 -27.32 0.26 25.69
N LEU A 724 -27.08 -1.06 25.61
CA LEU A 724 -28.03 -2.00 25.01
C LEU A 724 -29.38 -2.01 25.73
N ALA A 725 -29.37 -2.03 27.06
CA ALA A 725 -30.59 -1.97 27.87
C ALA A 725 -31.33 -0.64 27.66
N HIS A 726 -30.61 0.48 27.61
CA HIS A 726 -31.19 1.79 27.34
C HIS A 726 -31.89 1.81 25.96
N TYR A 727 -31.24 1.36 24.90
CA TYR A 727 -31.87 1.35 23.57
C TYR A 727 -33.05 0.37 23.46
N LEU A 728 -33.00 -0.78 24.15
CA LEU A 728 -34.11 -1.75 24.16
C LEU A 728 -35.32 -1.23 24.92
N LEU A 729 -35.11 -0.60 26.08
CA LEU A 729 -36.19 -0.18 26.98
C LEU A 729 -36.74 1.21 26.63
N THR A 730 -35.85 2.18 26.36
CA THR A 730 -36.20 3.60 26.18
C THR A 730 -35.92 4.14 24.79
N GLY A 731 -35.27 3.37 23.91
CA GLY A 731 -34.99 3.78 22.54
C GLY A 731 -36.24 4.01 21.68
N GLU A 732 -36.08 4.84 20.66
CA GLU A 732 -37.06 5.05 19.59
C GLU A 732 -37.40 3.73 18.88
N ARG A 733 -38.60 3.64 18.28
CA ARG A 733 -39.13 2.37 17.74
C ARG A 733 -38.20 1.70 16.73
N GLU A 734 -37.58 2.47 15.84
CA GLU A 734 -36.66 1.94 14.83
C GLU A 734 -35.35 1.45 15.44
N MET A 735 -34.73 2.27 16.30
CA MET A 735 -33.47 1.90 16.98
C MET A 735 -33.67 0.70 17.91
N ARG A 736 -34.80 0.61 18.61
CA ARG A 736 -35.14 -0.55 19.46
C ARG A 736 -35.20 -1.83 18.65
N LYS A 737 -35.91 -1.81 17.52
CA LYS A 737 -36.02 -2.96 16.61
C LYS A 737 -34.66 -3.38 16.07
N HIS A 738 -33.85 -2.40 15.66
CA HIS A 738 -32.50 -2.65 15.15
C HIS A 738 -31.57 -3.24 16.23
N VAL A 739 -31.53 -2.64 17.43
CA VAL A 739 -30.72 -3.12 18.55
C VAL A 739 -31.17 -4.50 19.05
N ALA A 740 -32.47 -4.81 19.01
CA ALA A 740 -32.96 -6.16 19.32
C ALA A 740 -32.34 -7.22 18.39
N ILE A 741 -32.28 -6.93 17.08
CA ILE A 741 -31.58 -7.77 16.10
C ILE A 741 -30.07 -7.81 16.37
N LEU A 742 -29.43 -6.68 16.64
CA LEU A 742 -27.97 -6.66 16.90
C LEU A 742 -27.60 -7.46 18.16
N THR A 743 -28.46 -7.46 19.18
CA THR A 743 -28.24 -8.17 20.44
C THR A 743 -28.06 -9.66 20.22
N ILE A 744 -28.88 -10.27 19.34
CA ILE A 744 -28.80 -11.70 19.02
C ILE A 744 -27.58 -12.09 18.17
N PHE A 745 -26.86 -11.12 17.59
CA PHE A 745 -25.57 -11.35 16.92
C PHE A 745 -24.36 -11.26 17.88
N ILE A 746 -24.43 -10.36 18.87
CA ILE A 746 -23.25 -9.93 19.64
C ILE A 746 -23.16 -10.61 21.01
N ILE A 747 -24.26 -10.79 21.74
CA ILE A 747 -24.18 -11.32 23.11
C ILE A 747 -23.93 -12.83 23.06
N ARG A 748 -22.87 -13.27 23.75
CA ARG A 748 -22.41 -14.66 23.81
C ARG A 748 -22.69 -15.29 25.17
N ASP A 749 -22.51 -14.52 26.25
CA ASP A 749 -22.81 -14.96 27.61
C ASP A 749 -24.31 -15.23 27.80
N ARG A 750 -24.64 -16.46 28.20
CA ARG A 750 -26.02 -16.95 28.28
C ARG A 750 -26.86 -16.23 29.34
N LYS A 751 -26.24 -15.73 30.41
CA LYS A 751 -26.95 -15.00 31.47
C LYS A 751 -27.40 -13.63 30.97
N PHE A 752 -26.51 -12.88 30.34
CA PHE A 752 -26.88 -11.57 29.78
C PHE A 752 -27.81 -11.73 28.59
N LEU A 753 -27.60 -12.76 27.77
CA LEU A 753 -28.50 -13.10 26.67
C LEU A 753 -29.93 -13.33 27.18
N TYR A 754 -30.11 -14.13 28.23
CA TYR A 754 -31.44 -14.34 28.84
C TYR A 754 -32.08 -13.01 29.27
N THR A 755 -31.34 -12.16 30.00
CA THR A 755 -31.85 -10.84 30.43
C THR A 755 -32.28 -9.97 29.25
N PHE A 756 -31.50 -9.92 28.17
CA PHE A 756 -31.89 -9.12 27.00
C PHE A 756 -33.07 -9.72 26.22
N LEU A 757 -33.07 -11.04 26.02
CA LEU A 757 -34.10 -11.71 25.24
C LEU A 757 -35.45 -11.74 25.94
N VAL A 758 -35.45 -12.03 27.24
CA VAL A 758 -36.66 -12.24 28.05
C VAL A 758 -37.01 -10.96 28.81
N ASP A 759 -36.16 -10.52 29.75
CA ASP A 759 -36.48 -9.39 30.63
C ASP A 759 -36.65 -8.07 29.85
N HIS A 760 -35.86 -7.88 28.79
CA HIS A 760 -35.96 -6.71 27.91
C HIS A 760 -36.75 -6.99 26.62
N SER A 761 -37.37 -8.16 26.48
CA SER A 761 -38.26 -8.53 25.37
C SER A 761 -37.65 -8.39 23.96
N ALA A 762 -36.32 -8.51 23.83
CA ALA A 762 -35.67 -8.43 22.53
C ALA A 762 -36.09 -9.58 21.61
N LEU A 763 -36.27 -10.79 22.15
CA LEU A 763 -36.69 -11.97 21.36
C LEU A 763 -38.11 -11.78 20.80
N TYR A 764 -39.03 -11.29 21.62
CA TYR A 764 -40.39 -10.96 21.17
C TYR A 764 -40.37 -9.89 20.07
N THR A 765 -39.56 -8.85 20.24
CA THR A 765 -39.38 -7.79 19.23
C THR A 765 -38.85 -8.35 17.91
N VAL A 766 -37.88 -9.28 17.96
CA VAL A 766 -37.33 -9.95 16.76
C VAL A 766 -38.39 -10.80 16.07
N MET A 767 -39.19 -11.57 16.81
CA MET A 767 -40.28 -12.36 16.23
C MET A 767 -41.36 -11.45 15.62
N GLU A 768 -41.75 -10.36 16.30
CA GLU A 768 -42.68 -9.37 15.75
C GLU A 768 -42.15 -8.84 14.40
N ILE A 769 -40.87 -8.48 14.31
CA ILE A 769 -40.25 -7.96 13.07
C ILE A 769 -40.38 -8.97 11.92
N ILE A 770 -40.13 -10.25 12.16
CA ILE A 770 -40.23 -11.30 11.14
C ILE A 770 -41.64 -11.36 10.54
N LEU A 771 -42.65 -11.19 11.40
CA LEU A 771 -44.07 -11.23 11.04
C LEU A 771 -44.60 -9.90 10.45
N THR A 772 -43.90 -8.77 10.61
CA THR A 772 -44.28 -7.49 9.98
C THR A 772 -43.99 -7.42 8.48
N ASP A 773 -44.61 -6.49 7.76
CA ASP A 773 -44.41 -6.32 6.30
C ASP A 773 -43.00 -5.85 5.87
N ASP A 774 -42.15 -5.41 6.80
CA ASP A 774 -40.79 -4.96 6.49
C ASP A 774 -39.87 -6.14 6.14
N LYS A 775 -39.76 -6.41 4.83
CA LYS A 775 -38.94 -7.51 4.31
C LYS A 775 -37.45 -7.33 4.59
N ALA A 776 -36.95 -6.09 4.63
CA ALA A 776 -35.52 -5.83 4.81
C ALA A 776 -35.08 -6.08 6.25
N LEU A 777 -35.87 -5.61 7.22
CA LEU A 777 -35.63 -5.85 8.63
C LEU A 777 -35.92 -7.31 9.02
N GLY A 778 -36.95 -7.91 8.43
CA GLY A 778 -37.28 -9.34 8.59
C GLY A 778 -36.15 -10.26 8.13
N GLU A 779 -35.53 -9.98 6.98
CA GLU A 779 -34.38 -10.76 6.50
C GLU A 779 -33.21 -10.72 7.50
N LYS A 780 -32.93 -9.55 8.08
CA LYS A 780 -31.88 -9.37 9.09
C LYS A 780 -32.20 -10.11 10.38
N ALA A 781 -33.47 -10.08 10.82
CA ALA A 781 -33.95 -10.79 12.00
C ALA A 781 -33.78 -12.31 11.85
N CYS A 782 -34.14 -12.88 10.69
CA CYS A 782 -33.95 -14.31 10.41
C CYS A 782 -32.47 -14.71 10.42
N LEU A 783 -31.57 -13.89 9.86
CA LEU A 783 -30.12 -14.12 9.95
C LEU A 783 -29.63 -14.09 11.40
N GLY A 784 -30.18 -13.17 12.21
CA GLY A 784 -29.87 -13.08 13.63
C GLY A 784 -30.33 -14.30 14.42
N ILE A 785 -31.49 -14.88 14.08
CA ILE A 785 -31.96 -16.14 14.69
C ILE A 785 -30.99 -17.28 14.38
N THR A 786 -30.48 -17.38 13.15
CA THR A 786 -29.43 -18.36 12.82
C THR A 786 -28.18 -18.13 13.68
N ALA A 787 -27.72 -16.88 13.79
CA ALA A 787 -26.56 -16.55 14.61
C ALA A 787 -26.76 -16.88 16.10
N LEU A 788 -27.97 -16.68 16.60
CA LEU A 788 -28.38 -17.02 17.96
C LEU A 788 -28.40 -18.53 18.17
N ALA A 789 -28.96 -19.29 17.23
CA ALA A 789 -29.00 -20.75 17.26
C ALA A 789 -27.58 -21.33 17.31
N GLU A 790 -26.66 -20.83 16.48
CA GLU A 790 -25.24 -21.19 16.55
C GLU A 790 -24.63 -20.89 17.92
N ASN A 791 -24.91 -19.72 18.50
CA ASN A 791 -24.38 -19.33 19.81
C ASN A 791 -24.89 -20.22 20.95
N LEU A 792 -26.14 -20.69 20.84
CA LEU A 792 -26.77 -21.58 21.80
C LEU A 792 -26.46 -23.06 21.55
N ASN A 793 -25.68 -23.38 20.51
CA ASN A 793 -25.46 -24.76 20.03
C ASN A 793 -26.78 -25.49 19.75
N ILE A 794 -27.76 -24.77 19.20
CA ILE A 794 -28.98 -25.35 18.64
C ILE A 794 -28.59 -25.87 17.27
N CYS A 795 -28.13 -27.11 17.23
CA CYS A 795 -27.81 -27.81 16.01
C CYS A 795 -28.44 -29.20 16.08
N ASP A 796 -29.05 -29.60 14.99
CA ASP A 796 -29.43 -30.98 14.80
C ASP A 796 -28.14 -31.80 14.62
N GLY A 797 -27.97 -32.86 15.42
CA GLY A 797 -26.70 -33.60 15.53
C GLY A 797 -26.09 -33.94 14.17
N GLN A 798 -24.74 -33.91 14.07
CA GLN A 798 -24.03 -34.14 12.82
C GLN A 798 -24.49 -35.45 12.18
N VAL A 799 -25.12 -35.35 11.01
CA VAL A 799 -25.40 -36.54 10.22
C VAL A 799 -24.07 -37.00 9.64
N ASP A 800 -23.66 -38.21 9.97
CA ASP A 800 -22.41 -38.80 9.48
C ASP A 800 -22.42 -38.75 7.94
N ASP A 801 -21.40 -38.13 7.35
CA ASP A 801 -21.30 -37.79 5.92
C ASP A 801 -21.07 -39.05 5.03
N LYS A 802 -21.16 -40.23 5.66
CA LYS A 802 -20.89 -41.55 5.06
C LYS A 802 -22.09 -42.22 4.40
N THR A 803 -23.29 -41.67 4.52
CA THR A 803 -24.45 -42.22 3.80
C THR A 803 -24.33 -41.83 2.34
N GLU A 804 -23.78 -42.72 1.51
CA GLU A 804 -23.66 -42.52 0.07
C GLU A 804 -25.05 -42.30 -0.55
N ASN A 805 -25.15 -41.39 -1.53
CA ASN A 805 -26.34 -41.21 -2.38
C ASN A 805 -26.55 -42.45 -3.26
N ARG A 806 -27.04 -43.55 -2.68
CA ARG A 806 -27.54 -44.69 -3.46
C ARG A 806 -28.84 -44.29 -4.15
N SER A 807 -28.94 -44.59 -5.44
CA SER A 807 -30.18 -44.39 -6.19
C SER A 807 -31.28 -45.27 -5.60
N TYR A 808 -32.37 -44.64 -5.19
CA TYR A 808 -33.59 -45.34 -4.83
C TYR A 808 -34.12 -46.10 -6.06
N ASP A 809 -34.20 -47.43 -5.95
CA ASP A 809 -34.82 -48.28 -6.96
C ASP A 809 -36.22 -48.65 -6.47
N GLU A 810 -37.24 -48.07 -7.11
CA GLU A 810 -38.65 -48.24 -6.76
C GLU A 810 -39.13 -49.69 -6.86
N ASP A 811 -38.43 -50.55 -7.60
CA ASP A 811 -38.85 -51.93 -7.88
C ASP A 811 -37.92 -52.98 -7.22
N ASN A 812 -36.97 -52.55 -6.39
CA ASN A 812 -36.08 -53.45 -5.65
C ASN A 812 -36.68 -53.90 -4.30
N TYR A 813 -37.92 -54.40 -4.33
CA TYR A 813 -38.58 -55.03 -3.18
C TYR A 813 -39.04 -56.45 -3.58
N ALA A 814 -38.66 -57.45 -2.79
CA ALA A 814 -38.74 -58.86 -3.23
C ALA A 814 -40.18 -59.41 -3.21
N THR A 815 -40.71 -59.78 -4.38
CA THR A 815 -41.81 -60.73 -4.55
C THR A 815 -41.21 -62.14 -4.66
N GLY A 816 -40.91 -62.77 -3.52
CA GLY A 816 -40.43 -64.16 -3.49
C GLY A 816 -41.52 -65.16 -3.90
N ASP A 817 -41.11 -66.36 -4.34
CA ASP A 817 -41.99 -67.45 -4.81
C ASP A 817 -42.84 -68.12 -3.71
N ASP A 818 -42.65 -67.77 -2.43
CA ASP A 818 -43.34 -68.39 -1.29
C ASP A 818 -44.16 -67.36 -0.49
N GLY A 819 -45.48 -67.40 -0.67
CA GLY A 819 -46.47 -66.63 0.10
C GLY A 819 -46.47 -65.13 -0.19
N VAL A 820 -47.50 -64.63 -0.86
CA VAL A 820 -47.68 -63.21 -1.18
C VAL A 820 -48.77 -62.60 -0.32
N ILE A 821 -48.50 -61.41 0.22
CA ILE A 821 -49.49 -60.54 0.87
C ILE A 821 -49.65 -59.28 0.04
N SER A 822 -50.90 -58.91 -0.23
CA SER A 822 -51.23 -57.68 -0.94
C SER A 822 -51.56 -56.57 0.05
N PHE A 823 -50.79 -55.48 0.04
CA PHE A 823 -51.15 -54.24 0.72
C PHE A 823 -52.16 -53.48 -0.13
N VAL A 824 -53.36 -53.24 0.39
CA VAL A 824 -54.38 -52.40 -0.23
C VAL A 824 -54.22 -51.00 0.34
N VAL A 825 -53.69 -50.09 -0.46
CA VAL A 825 -53.35 -48.72 -0.04
C VAL A 825 -54.40 -47.70 -0.50
N LYS A 826 -54.11 -46.41 -0.35
CA LYS A 826 -54.98 -45.31 -0.81
C LYS A 826 -55.40 -45.54 -2.27
N ASP A 827 -56.64 -45.18 -2.59
CA ASP A 827 -57.27 -45.39 -3.90
C ASP A 827 -57.47 -46.87 -4.31
N ASN A 828 -57.45 -47.80 -3.33
CA ASN A 828 -57.59 -49.26 -3.52
C ASN A 828 -56.50 -49.87 -4.40
N GLU A 829 -55.35 -49.21 -4.53
CA GLU A 829 -54.19 -49.75 -5.25
C GLU A 829 -53.55 -50.88 -4.44
N ARG A 830 -52.99 -51.88 -5.15
CA ARG A 830 -52.45 -53.11 -4.54
C ARG A 830 -50.94 -53.19 -4.74
N VAL A 831 -50.21 -53.40 -3.65
CA VAL A 831 -48.76 -53.64 -3.67
C VAL A 831 -48.46 -54.98 -3.02
N ASP A 832 -47.88 -55.89 -3.79
CA ASP A 832 -47.59 -57.26 -3.36
C ASP A 832 -46.20 -57.38 -2.73
N PHE A 833 -46.09 -58.15 -1.64
CA PHE A 833 -44.83 -58.36 -0.93
C PHE A 833 -44.75 -59.77 -0.29
N SER A 834 -43.54 -60.23 0.00
CA SER A 834 -43.32 -61.57 0.58
C SER A 834 -43.81 -61.66 2.04
N GLU A 835 -44.69 -62.63 2.29
CA GLU A 835 -45.21 -62.96 3.62
C GLU A 835 -44.11 -63.40 4.60
N ASN A 836 -43.10 -64.14 4.11
CA ASN A 836 -42.00 -64.63 4.95
C ASN A 836 -41.12 -63.48 5.45
N ILE A 837 -40.84 -62.49 4.60
CA ILE A 837 -40.04 -61.31 4.96
C ILE A 837 -40.75 -60.50 6.05
N LEU A 838 -42.07 -60.30 5.93
CA LEU A 838 -42.85 -59.57 6.94
C LEU A 838 -42.80 -60.28 8.30
N LYS A 839 -42.96 -61.62 8.33
CA LYS A 839 -42.90 -62.42 9.56
C LYS A 839 -41.51 -62.42 10.22
N GLU A 840 -40.45 -62.28 9.43
CA GLU A 840 -39.08 -62.20 9.93
C GLU A 840 -38.74 -60.83 10.52
N CYS A 841 -39.22 -59.74 9.89
CA CYS A 841 -38.82 -58.38 10.26
C CYS A 841 -39.60 -57.79 11.44
N SER A 842 -40.83 -58.22 11.71
CA SER A 842 -41.63 -57.72 12.84
C SER A 842 -42.42 -58.82 13.52
N ASP A 843 -42.36 -58.85 14.85
CA ASP A 843 -43.23 -59.69 15.67
C ASP A 843 -44.72 -59.35 15.47
N VAL A 844 -45.04 -58.09 15.15
CA VAL A 844 -46.42 -57.66 14.84
C VAL A 844 -46.93 -58.34 13.58
N PHE A 845 -46.15 -58.29 12.50
CA PHE A 845 -46.49 -59.01 11.25
C PHE A 845 -46.50 -60.52 11.48
N LYS A 846 -45.57 -61.07 12.25
CA LYS A 846 -45.54 -62.49 12.61
C LYS A 846 -46.83 -62.92 13.31
N SER A 847 -47.24 -62.20 14.35
CA SER A 847 -48.48 -62.49 15.08
C SER A 847 -49.72 -62.27 14.21
N MET A 848 -49.76 -61.19 13.42
CA MET A 848 -50.87 -60.87 12.51
C MET A 848 -51.09 -61.99 11.48
N LEU A 849 -50.01 -62.54 10.90
CA LEU A 849 -50.08 -63.46 9.77
C LEU A 849 -50.06 -64.94 10.17
N THR A 850 -49.76 -65.26 11.44
CA THR A 850 -49.81 -66.63 11.97
C THR A 850 -51.04 -66.91 12.84
N SER A 851 -51.72 -65.87 13.34
CA SER A 851 -52.93 -66.00 14.16
C SER A 851 -54.20 -65.99 13.28
N GLN A 852 -55.40 -66.10 13.88
CA GLN A 852 -56.68 -66.11 13.16
C GLN A 852 -57.20 -64.70 12.80
N PHE A 853 -56.31 -63.76 12.47
CA PHE A 853 -56.72 -62.42 12.04
C PHE A 853 -57.27 -62.42 10.61
N LYS A 854 -58.00 -61.38 10.22
CA LYS A 854 -58.59 -61.30 8.87
C LYS A 854 -57.52 -61.26 7.79
N GLU A 855 -56.40 -60.66 8.11
CA GLU A 855 -55.21 -60.47 7.29
C GLU A 855 -54.51 -61.81 7.00
N SER A 856 -54.52 -62.77 7.93
CA SER A 856 -53.93 -64.10 7.71
C SER A 856 -54.80 -65.00 6.82
N ILE A 857 -56.12 -64.80 6.87
CA ILE A 857 -57.11 -65.54 6.07
C ILE A 857 -57.18 -64.96 4.65
N ASN A 858 -57.32 -63.63 4.54
CA ASN A 858 -57.56 -62.96 3.27
C ASN A 858 -56.26 -62.62 2.53
N LYS A 859 -55.09 -62.71 3.20
CA LYS A 859 -53.77 -62.34 2.65
C LYS A 859 -53.70 -60.90 2.15
N GLU A 860 -54.53 -60.03 2.72
CA GLU A 860 -54.59 -58.61 2.40
C GLU A 860 -54.43 -57.77 3.67
N ILE A 861 -53.58 -56.75 3.62
CA ILE A 861 -53.42 -55.75 4.69
C ILE A 861 -53.93 -54.41 4.16
N HIS A 862 -54.94 -53.84 4.81
CA HIS A 862 -55.61 -52.61 4.35
C HIS A 862 -55.04 -51.39 5.07
N ILE A 863 -54.41 -50.47 4.33
CA ILE A 863 -53.74 -49.25 4.82
C ILE A 863 -54.18 -48.06 3.96
N ALA A 864 -55.40 -47.57 4.18
CA ALA A 864 -56.05 -46.59 3.31
C ALA A 864 -55.40 -45.19 3.33
N ASP A 865 -54.49 -44.92 4.26
CA ASP A 865 -53.87 -43.62 4.55
C ASP A 865 -52.47 -43.44 3.94
N VAL A 866 -51.90 -44.48 3.32
CA VAL A 866 -50.55 -44.45 2.75
C VAL A 866 -50.58 -44.50 1.22
N SER A 867 -49.62 -43.84 0.56
CA SER A 867 -49.45 -43.86 -0.89
C SER A 867 -48.68 -45.09 -1.38
N VAL A 868 -48.77 -45.42 -2.68
CA VAL A 868 -47.95 -46.47 -3.29
C VAL A 868 -46.45 -46.18 -3.13
N ALA A 869 -46.03 -44.92 -3.26
CA ALA A 869 -44.63 -44.54 -3.09
C ALA A 869 -44.14 -44.75 -1.65
N GLY A 870 -44.96 -44.38 -0.65
CA GLY A 870 -44.63 -44.56 0.77
C GLY A 870 -44.54 -46.03 1.18
N ILE A 871 -45.49 -46.86 0.74
CA ILE A 871 -45.43 -48.31 1.04
C ILE A 871 -44.25 -48.97 0.32
N LYS A 872 -43.98 -48.65 -0.95
CA LYS A 872 -42.81 -49.19 -1.68
C LYS A 872 -41.51 -48.81 -0.98
N TYR A 873 -41.38 -47.56 -0.54
CA TYR A 873 -40.22 -47.08 0.21
C TYR A 873 -40.04 -47.85 1.52
N PHE A 874 -41.11 -48.00 2.31
CA PHE A 874 -41.12 -48.79 3.54
C PHE A 874 -40.73 -50.27 3.32
N LEU A 875 -41.29 -50.90 2.29
CA LEU A 875 -41.00 -52.30 1.96
C LEU A 875 -39.54 -52.51 1.51
N ASN A 876 -38.96 -51.55 0.79
CA ASN A 876 -37.54 -51.58 0.41
C ASN A 876 -36.64 -51.50 1.66
N LEU A 877 -36.99 -50.67 2.64
CA LEU A 877 -36.28 -50.60 3.92
C LEU A 877 -36.32 -51.90 4.72
N LEU A 878 -37.45 -52.63 4.68
CA LEU A 878 -37.55 -53.96 5.30
C LEU A 878 -36.57 -54.95 4.65
N VAL A 879 -36.42 -54.92 3.32
CA VAL A 879 -35.45 -55.78 2.62
C VAL A 879 -34.02 -55.42 3.03
N LEU A 880 -33.69 -54.13 3.13
CA LEU A 880 -32.37 -53.64 3.56
C LEU A 880 -32.05 -53.95 5.02
N SER A 881 -33.06 -54.03 5.90
CA SER A 881 -32.87 -54.41 7.30
C SER A 881 -32.33 -55.84 7.47
N ARG A 882 -32.60 -56.73 6.51
CA ARG A 882 -32.12 -58.13 6.54
C ARG A 882 -30.65 -58.30 6.15
N SER A 883 -30.07 -57.31 5.47
CA SER A 883 -28.71 -57.38 4.93
C SER A 883 -27.70 -56.59 5.76
N ASP A 884 -28.03 -56.25 7.03
CA ASP A 884 -27.25 -55.38 7.93
C ASP A 884 -26.81 -54.06 7.26
N SER A 885 -27.52 -53.61 6.23
CA SER A 885 -27.14 -52.49 5.37
C SER A 885 -27.88 -51.19 5.69
N LEU A 886 -28.49 -51.08 6.87
CA LEU A 886 -29.19 -49.88 7.35
C LEU A 886 -28.25 -48.69 7.59
N GLU A 887 -26.93 -48.88 7.55
CA GLU A 887 -25.96 -47.79 7.57
C GLU A 887 -25.99 -46.94 6.28
N CYS A 888 -26.52 -47.46 5.16
CA CYS A 888 -26.54 -46.81 3.86
C CYS A 888 -27.94 -46.81 3.21
N VAL A 889 -28.89 -46.13 3.86
CA VAL A 889 -30.27 -46.01 3.39
C VAL A 889 -30.36 -45.09 2.17
N PRO A 890 -31.03 -45.49 1.07
CA PRO A 890 -31.28 -44.60 -0.07
C PRO A 890 -32.18 -43.43 0.33
N LEU A 891 -31.81 -42.21 -0.07
CA LEU A 891 -32.62 -41.01 0.18
C LEU A 891 -33.95 -41.10 -0.58
N ALA A 892 -35.05 -40.78 0.10
CA ALA A 892 -36.35 -40.66 -0.56
C ALA A 892 -36.33 -39.50 -1.56
N PHE A 893 -37.02 -39.68 -2.71
CA PHE A 893 -37.14 -38.63 -3.73
C PHE A 893 -37.95 -37.42 -3.24
N GLU A 894 -38.93 -37.66 -2.36
CA GLU A 894 -39.79 -36.64 -1.75
C GLU A 894 -39.96 -36.88 -0.24
N MET A 895 -40.38 -35.85 0.50
CA MET A 895 -40.59 -35.92 1.95
C MET A 895 -41.77 -36.81 2.34
N ALA A 896 -42.84 -36.83 1.55
CA ALA A 896 -44.08 -37.52 1.89
C ALA A 896 -43.90 -39.05 2.02
N PRO A 897 -43.26 -39.76 1.07
CA PRO A 897 -42.97 -41.19 1.24
C PRO A 897 -42.13 -41.53 2.47
N ALA A 898 -41.19 -40.65 2.85
CA ALA A 898 -40.38 -40.85 4.05
C ALA A 898 -41.19 -40.72 5.35
N LEU A 899 -42.11 -39.76 5.42
CA LEU A 899 -43.03 -39.61 6.57
C LEU A 899 -44.02 -40.78 6.67
N GLU A 900 -44.57 -41.22 5.54
CA GLU A 900 -45.47 -42.38 5.48
C GLU A 900 -44.75 -43.66 5.90
N ALA A 901 -43.52 -43.90 5.42
CA ALA A 901 -42.71 -45.04 5.84
C ALA A 901 -42.34 -44.96 7.32
N TYR A 902 -42.09 -43.75 7.84
CA TYR A 902 -41.81 -43.54 9.26
C TYR A 902 -43.03 -43.87 10.12
N GLU A 903 -44.23 -43.45 9.69
CA GLU A 903 -45.49 -43.82 10.33
C GLU A 903 -45.69 -45.34 10.37
N LEU A 904 -45.44 -46.03 9.25
CA LEU A 904 -45.54 -47.48 9.18
C LEU A 904 -44.52 -48.17 10.09
N SER A 905 -43.30 -47.64 10.19
CA SER A 905 -42.28 -48.18 11.09
C SER A 905 -42.73 -48.12 12.56
N MET A 906 -43.38 -47.02 12.97
CA MET A 906 -43.97 -46.91 14.31
C MET A 906 -45.17 -47.85 14.48
N ARG A 907 -46.07 -47.91 13.49
CA ARG A 907 -47.29 -48.74 13.53
C ARG A 907 -46.99 -50.23 13.69
N TYR A 908 -45.87 -50.70 13.14
CA TYR A 908 -45.43 -52.10 13.19
C TYR A 908 -44.25 -52.35 14.16
N MET A 909 -43.92 -51.38 15.02
CA MET A 909 -42.89 -51.45 16.07
C MET A 909 -41.48 -51.80 15.57
N LEU A 910 -41.05 -51.18 14.47
CA LEU A 910 -39.77 -51.40 13.80
C LEU A 910 -38.73 -50.33 14.19
N SER A 911 -38.21 -50.40 15.42
CA SER A 911 -37.33 -49.37 16.00
C SER A 911 -36.02 -49.09 15.23
N GLU A 912 -35.44 -50.10 14.56
CA GLU A 912 -34.22 -49.93 13.77
C GLU A 912 -34.48 -49.13 12.48
N ILE A 913 -35.63 -49.38 11.84
CA ILE A 913 -36.08 -48.65 10.64
C ILE A 913 -36.53 -47.24 11.03
N GLU A 914 -37.16 -47.07 12.18
CA GLU A 914 -37.52 -45.76 12.75
C GLU A 914 -36.27 -44.87 12.89
N ALA A 915 -35.20 -45.37 13.51
CA ALA A 915 -33.94 -44.65 13.69
C ALA A 915 -33.27 -44.30 12.35
N ALA A 916 -33.26 -45.24 11.42
CA ALA A 916 -32.74 -45.05 10.07
C ALA A 916 -33.52 -43.96 9.29
N LEU A 917 -34.86 -44.00 9.37
CA LEU A 917 -35.74 -43.02 8.73
C LEU A 917 -35.60 -41.62 9.32
N LEU A 918 -35.41 -41.49 10.64
CA LEU A 918 -35.07 -40.20 11.24
C LEU A 918 -33.77 -39.62 10.63
N GLY A 919 -32.76 -40.45 10.41
CA GLY A 919 -31.52 -40.06 9.72
C GLY A 919 -31.77 -39.58 8.28
N VAL A 920 -32.65 -40.25 7.54
CA VAL A 920 -33.05 -39.85 6.18
C VAL A 920 -33.81 -38.53 6.21
N ILE A 921 -34.81 -38.40 7.09
CA ILE A 921 -35.63 -37.18 7.20
C ILE A 921 -34.76 -35.96 7.50
N ARG A 922 -33.76 -36.10 8.38
CA ARG A 922 -32.76 -35.04 8.67
C ARG A 922 -31.94 -34.61 7.46
N LYS A 923 -31.72 -35.50 6.49
CA LYS A 923 -30.97 -35.22 5.25
C LYS A 923 -31.85 -34.65 4.13
N VAL A 924 -33.10 -35.08 4.04
CA VAL A 924 -34.04 -34.72 2.96
C VAL A 924 -34.84 -33.46 3.28
N ILE A 925 -34.96 -33.09 4.56
CA ILE A 925 -35.67 -31.87 4.98
C ILE A 925 -35.12 -30.64 4.25
N SER A 926 -36.04 -29.83 3.73
CA SER A 926 -35.74 -28.72 2.84
C SER A 926 -36.63 -27.51 3.15
N GLU A 927 -36.33 -26.36 2.53
CA GLU A 927 -37.14 -25.15 2.58
C GLU A 927 -38.64 -25.42 2.29
N LYS A 928 -38.94 -26.33 1.36
CA LYS A 928 -40.30 -26.62 0.91
C LYS A 928 -41.01 -27.68 1.74
N SER A 929 -40.27 -28.49 2.48
CA SER A 929 -40.82 -29.66 3.17
C SER A 929 -40.91 -29.50 4.68
N VAL A 930 -40.13 -28.59 5.30
CA VAL A 930 -40.09 -28.44 6.76
C VAL A 930 -41.46 -28.13 7.39
N LEU A 931 -42.30 -27.33 6.73
CA LEU A 931 -43.64 -27.01 7.24
C LEU A 931 -44.49 -28.28 7.30
N ASN A 932 -44.47 -29.09 6.24
CA ASN A 932 -45.19 -30.36 6.20
C ASN A 932 -44.71 -31.34 7.28
N VAL A 933 -43.39 -31.40 7.54
CA VAL A 933 -42.83 -32.23 8.62
C VAL A 933 -43.30 -31.72 9.99
N PHE A 934 -43.34 -30.40 10.20
CA PHE A 934 -43.83 -29.80 11.43
C PHE A 934 -45.32 -30.09 11.66
N GLU A 935 -46.18 -29.85 10.67
CA GLU A 935 -47.62 -30.13 10.77
C GLU A 935 -47.90 -31.61 11.00
N TRP A 936 -47.19 -32.49 10.29
CA TRP A 936 -47.30 -33.94 10.50
C TRP A 936 -46.87 -34.34 11.92
N ALA A 937 -45.78 -33.78 12.44
CA ALA A 937 -45.30 -34.05 13.78
C ALA A 937 -46.30 -33.58 14.86
N MET A 938 -46.95 -32.43 14.65
CA MET A 938 -48.02 -31.92 15.52
C MET A 938 -49.25 -32.83 15.52
N ASN A 939 -49.71 -33.26 14.35
CA ASN A 939 -50.87 -34.16 14.21
C ASN A 939 -50.63 -35.51 14.90
N ASN A 940 -49.39 -36.00 14.88
CA ASN A 940 -49.03 -37.32 15.41
C ASN A 940 -48.36 -37.28 16.79
N ASN A 941 -48.26 -36.11 17.44
CA ASN A 941 -47.52 -35.91 18.71
C ASN A 941 -46.08 -36.45 18.70
N ASN A 942 -45.39 -36.36 17.55
CA ASN A 942 -44.02 -36.85 17.43
C ASN A 942 -43.00 -35.77 17.85
N ARG A 943 -42.44 -35.92 19.05
CA ARG A 943 -41.47 -34.97 19.62
C ARG A 943 -40.17 -34.87 18.81
N GLN A 944 -39.67 -35.98 18.27
CA GLN A 944 -38.37 -36.01 17.58
C GLN A 944 -38.43 -35.26 16.24
N LEU A 945 -39.49 -35.46 15.47
CA LEU A 945 -39.68 -34.74 14.20
C LEU A 945 -40.03 -33.26 14.43
N LEU A 946 -40.72 -32.94 15.52
CA LEU A 946 -40.95 -31.56 15.93
C LEU A 946 -39.63 -30.85 16.26
N GLU A 947 -38.71 -31.50 16.98
CA GLU A 947 -37.38 -30.98 17.27
C GLU A 947 -36.55 -30.80 15.98
N ILE A 948 -36.56 -31.78 15.06
CA ILE A 948 -35.87 -31.69 13.76
C ILE A 948 -36.37 -30.48 12.96
N SER A 949 -37.69 -30.29 12.86
CA SER A 949 -38.28 -29.15 12.13
C SER A 949 -37.91 -27.81 12.75
N VAL A 950 -38.03 -27.68 14.08
CA VAL A 950 -37.67 -26.45 14.81
C VAL A 950 -36.18 -26.13 14.67
N TYR A 951 -35.31 -27.14 14.81
CA TYR A 951 -33.87 -26.96 14.60
C TYR A 951 -33.57 -26.56 13.16
N TYR A 952 -34.25 -27.13 12.17
CA TYR A 952 -34.11 -26.68 10.78
C TYR A 952 -34.51 -25.21 10.61
N TYR A 953 -35.64 -24.76 11.19
CA TYR A 953 -36.02 -23.34 11.17
C TYR A 953 -34.99 -22.45 11.86
N LEU A 954 -34.34 -22.90 12.92
CA LEU A 954 -33.38 -22.09 13.68
C LEU A 954 -32.00 -22.08 13.03
N SER A 955 -31.43 -23.24 12.72
CA SER A 955 -30.00 -23.40 12.41
C SER A 955 -29.66 -23.62 10.93
N SER A 956 -30.65 -23.80 10.04
CA SER A 956 -30.36 -24.00 8.62
C SER A 956 -29.67 -22.78 7.99
N ASP A 957 -28.64 -23.04 7.17
CA ASP A 957 -27.86 -22.04 6.44
C ASP A 957 -28.54 -21.67 5.11
N ILE A 958 -29.78 -21.18 5.22
CA ILE A 958 -30.56 -20.68 4.09
C ILE A 958 -30.49 -19.16 4.09
N CYS A 959 -30.46 -18.53 2.91
CA CYS A 959 -30.46 -17.07 2.84
C CYS A 959 -31.67 -16.46 3.56
N GLY A 960 -31.47 -15.31 4.20
CA GLY A 960 -32.48 -14.70 5.08
C GLY A 960 -33.82 -14.43 4.38
N LYS A 961 -33.84 -14.16 3.07
CA LYS A 961 -35.09 -13.96 2.29
C LYS A 961 -35.97 -15.20 2.24
N LYS A 962 -35.35 -16.36 1.99
CA LYS A 962 -36.02 -17.65 1.93
C LYS A 962 -36.51 -18.06 3.31
N LYS A 963 -35.63 -17.90 4.31
CA LYS A 963 -35.96 -18.16 5.72
C LYS A 963 -37.14 -17.31 6.20
N LEU A 964 -37.17 -16.02 5.84
CA LEU A 964 -38.31 -15.13 6.11
C LEU A 964 -39.61 -15.63 5.49
N SER A 965 -39.57 -16.11 4.24
CA SER A 965 -40.74 -16.70 3.58
C SER A 965 -41.24 -17.92 4.36
N MET A 966 -40.34 -18.82 4.74
CA MET A 966 -40.68 -20.03 5.49
C MET A 966 -41.31 -19.72 6.86
N PHE A 967 -40.78 -18.73 7.59
CA PHE A 967 -41.32 -18.32 8.90
C PHE A 967 -42.73 -17.75 8.76
N ARG A 968 -42.98 -16.94 7.72
CA ARG A 968 -44.32 -16.36 7.47
C ARG A 968 -45.32 -17.40 6.99
N GLU A 969 -44.87 -18.38 6.21
CA GLU A 969 -45.70 -19.51 5.79
C GLU A 969 -46.15 -20.36 7.00
N ALA A 970 -45.22 -20.62 7.93
CA ALA A 970 -45.53 -21.33 9.18
C ALA A 970 -46.49 -20.55 10.08
N ASP A 971 -46.36 -19.22 10.18
CA ASP A 971 -47.27 -18.37 10.96
C ASP A 971 -48.71 -18.38 10.43
N LEU A 972 -48.89 -18.54 9.11
CA LEU A 972 -50.20 -18.66 8.46
C LEU A 972 -50.82 -20.06 8.54
N SER A 973 -50.09 -21.06 9.04
CA SER A 973 -50.59 -22.43 9.20
C SER A 973 -51.60 -22.55 10.35
N GLU A 974 -52.34 -23.68 10.39
CA GLU A 974 -53.25 -24.00 11.50
C GLU A 974 -52.53 -24.00 12.87
N TYR A 975 -51.24 -24.32 12.86
CA TYR A 975 -50.38 -24.43 14.05
C TYR A 975 -49.48 -23.20 14.28
N GLY A 976 -49.77 -22.04 13.65
CA GLY A 976 -48.93 -20.85 13.74
C GLY A 976 -48.65 -20.36 15.18
N ASN A 977 -49.63 -20.43 16.08
CA ASN A 977 -49.44 -20.05 17.49
C ASN A 977 -48.48 -21.02 18.21
N GLN A 978 -48.67 -22.33 18.00
CA GLN A 978 -47.84 -23.37 18.57
C GLN A 978 -46.42 -23.30 18.02
N TRP A 979 -46.28 -23.04 16.72
CA TRP A 979 -44.99 -22.80 16.07
C TRP A 979 -44.23 -21.64 16.73
N ASN A 980 -44.86 -20.48 16.88
CA ASN A 980 -44.28 -19.31 17.53
C ASN A 980 -43.82 -19.64 18.96
N GLN A 981 -44.70 -20.29 19.73
CA GLN A 981 -44.41 -20.65 21.11
C GLN A 981 -43.27 -21.66 21.23
N LEU A 982 -43.27 -22.73 20.43
CA LEU A 982 -42.23 -23.75 20.42
C LEU A 982 -40.86 -23.17 20.06
N MET A 983 -40.81 -22.23 19.12
CA MET A 983 -39.57 -21.54 18.75
C MET A 983 -39.04 -20.69 19.91
N LEU A 984 -39.92 -19.93 20.58
CA LEU A 984 -39.57 -19.14 21.76
C LEU A 984 -39.09 -20.02 22.90
N ASP A 985 -39.86 -21.06 23.25
CA ASP A 985 -39.55 -22.00 24.32
C ASP A 985 -38.22 -22.70 24.05
N THR A 986 -37.96 -23.16 22.82
CA THR A 986 -36.69 -23.80 22.45
C THR A 986 -35.48 -22.89 22.66
N ILE A 987 -35.59 -21.60 22.27
CA ILE A 987 -34.51 -20.62 22.46
C ILE A 987 -34.31 -20.32 23.95
N VAL A 988 -35.39 -20.11 24.70
CA VAL A 988 -35.36 -19.77 26.13
C VAL A 988 -34.84 -20.93 26.96
N ASP A 989 -35.32 -22.15 26.71
CA ASP A 989 -34.88 -23.37 27.39
C ASP A 989 -33.38 -23.60 27.20
N LYS A 990 -32.84 -23.37 26.00
CA LYS A 990 -31.40 -23.49 25.74
C LYS A 990 -30.59 -22.40 26.44
N CYS A 991 -31.15 -21.21 26.65
CA CYS A 991 -30.54 -20.19 27.50
C CYS A 991 -30.48 -20.65 28.97
N VAL A 992 -31.55 -21.26 29.49
CA VAL A 992 -31.71 -21.66 30.91
C VAL A 992 -31.02 -22.97 31.27
N ALA A 993 -31.16 -24.03 30.47
CA ALA A 993 -30.62 -25.38 30.71
C ALA A 993 -29.08 -25.41 30.89
N SER A 994 -28.44 -24.32 30.54
CA SER A 994 -27.01 -24.10 30.64
C SER A 994 -26.58 -23.44 31.96
N MET A 995 -27.52 -22.78 32.64
CA MET A 995 -27.32 -22.07 33.91
C MET A 995 -27.42 -23.02 35.11
N GLU A 996 -28.07 -24.19 34.94
CA GLU A 996 -28.17 -25.23 35.98
C GLU A 996 -26.95 -26.17 36.04
N VAL A 997 -26.03 -26.06 35.08
CA VAL A 997 -24.81 -26.90 34.98
C VAL A 997 -23.54 -26.16 35.47
N ALA A 998 -23.63 -24.86 35.76
CA ALA A 998 -22.54 -24.03 36.30
C ALA A 998 -22.80 -23.65 37.75
#